data_AF-A0A8H6X5N3-F1
#
_entry.id   AF-A0A8H6X5N3-F1
#
_cell.length_a   1.000
_cell.length_b   1.000
_cell.length_c   1.000
_cell.angle_alpha   90.00
_cell.angle_beta   90.00
_cell.angle_gamma   90.00
#
_symmetry.space_group_name_H-M   'P 1'
#
loop_
_entity.id
_entity.type
_entity.pdbx_description
1 polymer ?
#
loop_
_entity_poly.entity_id
_entity_poly.type
_entity_poly.pdbx_seq_one_letter_code
_entity_poly.pdbx_strand_id
1 'polypeptide(L)'
;MPQYNHPLISTTSIKMDIRAVSFQLHLLPPQSRVLALCIICCASLTSFHPSVLGDGPRPESFADDNFFSSNPDVLLRCGVRRASAYRALRIEALKAAWEIGIILQPSNENAASCYLLDLLEQCDFSGVSRPWANAYMSHVRALAPIWRAANSFTVSDSAHWVGYLMGDALISARSRTPMLVTPNDQLLLCGPAPPSLEAMIASLSKSTSVSLLWTSFNSFLYHVIDLSRQLSETIAGDYARLSPLSEGAVLNFLSSLSSMHTVLCLLLDHFDRANATNTDNNSPFVLNDIAKTCAYSAIFGFTGVVLPFYRELEYRETSDGPMQSQTAYDRLRFLRAQAHEMAVLGLRQMARAIRYLPRIHYIPGTRGAPLYPQFTRDVETIANEMKWMGYSLEAASTPHSAALIERLEGACQSGDRRHVPPAGTPAGGIFLASVLWRRLHSSGLIDYTHLARRVLCHPQLNGPCARCVERNNVCITTPVPRGRPRKNPVAASSSLALSRLPPLSSLPFPLHPQPVSETSSDCPELTPEFVAHCFEGLQFTPQYTHPLISATSIKTDARAVSFQINLLPPQSRVLALCIVCFVSLTSFHPSVLGDGPRPESFLDHGFFSSNPDLLSCGMRRAPAYRALRAEALKAAWEFGIMLQPSNENAASCYLLDLMEQGDFAGLNRPWANAYIAHIRALVPIWRTSGYITSDAGHWAGFLMTEALISARTRTTMLVTLNDQLLICGPEPPSLESLLASVENSPQSSSLSVLWTSMKPYLFHVTDLARQLSEQIAGDYARVNPLSEGAVIKFLSSLSLMHSVLSLLLDRVDAAITSATDNDSPFILEDTNVDVVARACAYTAAFGFTGLVLPFYRELEYRENSDVVQNQRTRDRLRLLRAQAHEMTVQGARELVRSLRYLPKIHYTPVHWATISAWAEFCVQEAESGTAVSPESARDLETILNELKLLGYSLDVASTSHGMALIKRLEAHVHASLVPPDILDPSLLMDMFPLDGSWIHSTEDGQLLLK
;
A
#
# COMPACT_ATOMS: atom_id res chain seq x y z
N MET A 1 12.77 -14.46 22.48
CA MET A 1 12.74 -13.61 21.26
C MET A 1 14.18 -13.30 20.89
N PRO A 2 14.61 -13.51 19.64
CA PRO A 2 15.89 -12.96 19.20
C PRO A 2 15.94 -11.48 19.54
N GLN A 3 17.10 -10.99 19.95
CA GLN A 3 17.36 -9.62 20.38
C GLN A 3 17.19 -8.66 19.18
N TYR A 4 15.95 -8.37 18.79
CA TYR A 4 15.64 -7.51 17.66
C TYR A 4 16.02 -6.06 17.98
N ASN A 5 17.23 -5.68 17.62
CA ASN A 5 17.47 -4.30 17.20
C ASN A 5 16.73 -4.13 15.88
N HIS A 6 15.44 -3.81 15.95
CA HIS A 6 14.73 -3.32 14.79
C HIS A 6 15.49 -2.09 14.29
N PRO A 7 15.80 -1.97 12.98
CA PRO A 7 16.71 -0.94 12.47
C PRO A 7 16.21 0.49 12.79
N LEU A 8 14.92 0.63 13.08
CA LEU A 8 14.30 1.92 13.38
C LEU A 8 14.47 2.38 14.83
N ILE A 9 14.58 1.45 15.78
CA ILE A 9 14.51 1.80 17.20
C ILE A 9 15.49 0.98 18.01
N SER A 10 16.35 1.70 18.72
CA SER A 10 17.14 1.13 19.79
C SER A 10 16.23 0.77 20.96
N THR A 11 16.11 -0.53 21.25
CA THR A 11 15.39 -1.04 22.43
C THR A 11 15.91 -0.42 23.73
N THR A 12 17.18 -0.01 23.75
CA THR A 12 17.80 0.74 24.86
C THR A 12 17.19 2.13 25.04
N SER A 13 16.92 2.85 23.94
CA SER A 13 16.31 4.19 23.99
C SER A 13 14.93 4.15 24.62
N ILE A 14 14.02 3.33 24.08
CA ILE A 14 12.65 3.23 24.61
C ILE A 14 12.63 2.71 26.05
N LYS A 15 13.58 1.85 26.43
CA LYS A 15 13.74 1.39 27.82
C LYS A 15 14.18 2.53 28.75
N MET A 16 15.05 3.42 28.29
CA MET A 16 15.43 4.62 29.05
C MET A 16 14.23 5.56 29.20
N ASP A 17 13.45 5.76 28.14
CA ASP A 17 12.25 6.60 28.18
C ASP A 17 11.19 6.05 29.15
N ILE A 18 10.91 4.74 29.10
CA ILE A 18 9.98 4.08 30.04
C ILE A 18 10.48 4.21 31.48
N ARG A 19 11.79 4.10 31.73
CA ARG A 19 12.37 4.28 33.07
C ARG A 19 12.30 5.72 33.55
N ALA A 20 12.52 6.68 32.67
CA ALA A 20 12.46 8.11 32.99
C ALA A 20 11.06 8.51 33.49
N VAL A 21 10.00 7.89 32.97
CA VAL A 21 8.62 8.09 33.45
C VAL A 21 8.19 7.12 34.55
N SER A 22 9.14 6.43 35.21
CA SER A 22 8.86 5.46 36.28
C SER A 22 7.82 4.40 35.87
N PHE A 23 7.90 3.93 34.61
CA PHE A 23 6.98 2.95 34.01
C PHE A 23 5.52 3.41 33.85
N GLN A 24 5.23 4.70 34.05
CA GLN A 24 3.91 5.28 33.81
C GLN A 24 3.74 5.60 32.33
N LEU A 25 3.29 4.63 31.53
CA LEU A 25 3.22 4.73 30.06
C LEU A 25 2.39 5.92 29.55
N HIS A 26 1.42 6.39 30.32
CA HIS A 26 0.59 7.55 29.95
C HIS A 26 1.35 8.89 29.97
N LEU A 27 2.53 8.93 30.59
CA LEU A 27 3.43 10.09 30.58
C LEU A 27 4.40 10.09 29.39
N LEU A 28 4.48 8.99 28.64
CA LEU A 28 5.28 8.95 27.41
C LEU A 28 4.62 9.79 26.31
N PRO A 29 5.40 10.32 25.35
CA PRO A 29 4.85 10.85 24.11
C PRO A 29 3.89 9.84 23.46
N PRO A 30 2.82 10.29 22.77
CA PRO A 30 1.80 9.40 22.22
C PRO A 30 2.38 8.24 21.42
N GLN A 31 3.25 8.52 20.45
CA GLN A 31 3.85 7.49 19.58
C GLN A 31 4.70 6.49 20.38
N SER A 32 5.53 6.98 21.30
CA SER A 32 6.35 6.14 22.21
C SER A 32 5.49 5.30 23.15
N ARG A 33 4.33 5.79 23.57
CA ARG A 33 3.35 5.04 24.38
C ARG A 33 2.80 3.85 23.61
N VAL A 34 2.40 4.03 22.35
CA VAL A 34 1.91 2.93 21.50
C VAL A 34 2.99 1.89 21.32
N LEU A 35 4.20 2.32 20.99
CA LEU A 35 5.34 1.43 20.84
C LEU A 35 5.61 0.63 22.12
N ALA A 36 5.62 1.29 23.28
CA ALA A 36 5.81 0.64 24.56
C ALA A 36 4.73 -0.41 24.83
N LEU A 37 3.46 -0.12 24.54
CA LEU A 37 2.37 -1.09 24.64
C LEU A 37 2.56 -2.28 23.70
N CYS A 38 2.98 -2.04 22.46
CA CYS A 38 3.27 -3.10 21.49
C CYS A 38 4.42 -4.00 21.99
N ILE A 39 5.51 -3.41 22.49
CA ILE A 39 6.64 -4.14 23.07
C ILE A 39 6.19 -4.97 24.28
N ILE A 40 5.40 -4.40 25.19
CA ILE A 40 4.87 -5.11 26.36
C ILE A 40 3.96 -6.26 25.93
N CYS A 41 3.12 -6.04 24.93
CA CYS A 41 2.26 -7.07 24.36
C CYS A 41 3.09 -8.22 23.75
N CYS A 42 4.09 -7.92 22.92
CA CYS A 42 5.01 -8.92 22.37
C CYS A 42 5.78 -9.66 23.48
N ALA A 43 6.28 -8.94 24.49
CA ALA A 43 6.99 -9.53 25.62
C ALA A 43 6.08 -10.48 26.42
N SER A 44 4.79 -10.16 26.53
CA SER A 44 3.81 -10.99 27.25
C SER A 44 3.72 -12.42 26.69
N LEU A 45 3.92 -12.61 25.38
CA LEU A 45 3.95 -13.93 24.73
C LEU A 45 5.08 -14.84 25.25
N THR A 46 6.15 -14.25 25.76
CA THR A 46 7.32 -14.98 26.30
C THR A 46 7.52 -14.80 27.79
N SER A 47 6.66 -14.02 28.47
CA SER A 47 6.85 -13.64 29.86
C SER A 47 6.58 -14.81 30.83
N PHE A 48 7.35 -14.85 31.91
CA PHE A 48 7.14 -15.72 33.08
C PHE A 48 6.54 -14.99 34.28
N HIS A 49 6.20 -13.72 34.11
CA HIS A 49 5.78 -12.91 35.23
C HIS A 49 4.44 -13.42 35.81
N PRO A 50 4.30 -13.53 37.15
CA PRO A 50 3.06 -13.96 37.80
C PRO A 50 1.80 -13.25 37.30
N SER A 51 1.89 -11.95 37.01
CA SER A 51 0.74 -11.19 36.53
C SER A 51 0.27 -11.59 35.12
N VAL A 52 1.11 -12.27 34.34
CA VAL A 52 0.79 -12.75 32.99
C VAL A 52 0.39 -14.23 33.03
N LEU A 53 1.08 -15.04 33.84
CA LEU A 53 0.83 -16.48 33.95
C LEU A 53 -0.26 -16.87 34.96
N GLY A 54 -0.61 -15.98 35.90
CA GLY A 54 -1.44 -16.32 37.05
C GLY A 54 -0.76 -17.30 38.01
N ASP A 55 -1.54 -17.87 38.92
CA ASP A 55 -1.05 -18.86 39.90
C ASP A 55 -0.72 -20.19 39.22
N GLY A 56 0.42 -20.78 39.57
CA GLY A 56 0.85 -22.12 39.14
C GLY A 56 2.37 -22.24 38.94
N PRO A 57 2.87 -23.43 38.56
CA PRO A 57 4.29 -23.66 38.33
C PRO A 57 4.80 -22.75 37.21
N ARG A 58 5.96 -22.14 37.46
CA ARG A 58 6.68 -21.24 36.55
C ARG A 58 8.18 -21.47 36.74
N PRO A 59 9.00 -21.27 35.70
CA PRO A 59 10.45 -21.28 35.86
C PRO A 59 10.90 -20.07 36.67
N GLU A 60 12.00 -20.22 37.41
CA GLU A 60 12.58 -19.13 38.19
C GLU A 60 13.29 -18.10 37.30
N SER A 61 13.74 -18.52 36.11
CA SER A 61 14.41 -17.65 35.15
C SER A 61 14.23 -18.13 33.70
N PHE A 62 14.58 -17.27 32.74
CA PHE A 62 14.69 -17.65 31.31
C PHE A 62 15.78 -18.71 31.06
N ALA A 63 16.66 -18.97 32.02
CA ALA A 63 17.76 -19.93 31.93
C ALA A 63 17.51 -21.22 32.75
N ASP A 64 16.27 -21.43 33.22
CA ASP A 64 15.90 -22.61 34.00
C ASP A 64 15.68 -23.85 33.11
N ASP A 65 16.78 -24.38 32.58
CA ASP A 65 16.78 -25.50 31.63
C ASP A 65 16.10 -26.76 32.18
N ASN A 66 16.16 -26.95 33.50
CA ASN A 66 15.51 -28.08 34.16
C ASN A 66 13.99 -27.99 34.03
N PHE A 67 13.42 -26.80 34.21
CA PHE A 67 11.98 -26.60 34.06
C PHE A 67 11.49 -26.87 32.63
N PHE A 68 12.20 -26.38 31.62
CA PHE A 68 11.79 -26.55 30.22
C PHE A 68 11.90 -27.99 29.71
N SER A 69 12.90 -28.74 30.19
CA SER A 69 13.15 -30.11 29.73
C SER A 69 12.25 -31.16 30.39
N SER A 70 11.81 -30.92 31.62
CA SER A 70 11.11 -31.94 32.42
C SER A 70 9.58 -31.88 32.35
N ASN A 71 8.98 -30.80 31.82
CA ASN A 71 7.52 -30.58 31.92
C ASN A 71 6.88 -29.91 30.69
N PRO A 72 6.84 -30.56 29.51
CA PRO A 72 6.23 -29.99 28.30
C PRO A 72 4.74 -29.62 28.46
N ASP A 73 3.97 -30.37 29.25
CA ASP A 73 2.56 -30.06 29.53
C ASP A 73 2.37 -28.79 30.38
N VAL A 74 3.35 -28.48 31.24
CA VAL A 74 3.33 -27.24 32.01
C VAL A 74 3.60 -26.06 31.09
N LEU A 75 4.49 -26.22 30.11
CA LEU A 75 4.74 -25.21 29.08
C LEU A 75 3.48 -24.91 28.25
N LEU A 76 2.76 -25.94 27.79
CA LEU A 76 1.51 -25.73 27.05
C LEU A 76 0.47 -24.96 27.90
N ARG A 77 0.32 -25.32 29.18
CA ARG A 77 -0.57 -24.61 30.12
C ARG A 77 -0.12 -23.18 30.40
N CYS A 78 1.18 -22.91 30.43
CA CYS A 78 1.70 -21.54 30.49
C CYS A 78 1.30 -20.74 29.24
N GLY A 79 1.39 -21.34 28.05
CA GLY A 79 0.93 -20.73 26.79
C GLY A 79 -0.54 -20.30 26.85
N VAL A 80 -1.42 -21.20 27.27
CA VAL A 80 -2.87 -20.93 27.44
C VAL A 80 -3.11 -19.79 28.43
N ARG A 81 -2.42 -19.77 29.57
CA ARG A 81 -2.58 -18.72 30.60
C ARG A 81 -2.15 -17.36 30.09
N ARG A 82 -1.04 -17.29 29.33
CA ARG A 82 -0.59 -16.04 28.69
C ARG A 82 -1.56 -15.50 27.66
N ALA A 83 -2.24 -16.38 26.91
CA ALA A 83 -3.15 -15.97 25.84
C ALA A 83 -4.17 -14.93 26.31
N SER A 84 -4.73 -15.07 27.52
CA SER A 84 -5.67 -14.08 28.08
C SER A 84 -5.03 -12.71 28.32
N ALA A 85 -3.83 -12.67 28.91
CA ALA A 85 -3.11 -11.43 29.18
C ALA A 85 -2.64 -10.76 27.88
N TYR A 86 -2.10 -11.56 26.96
CA TYR A 86 -1.72 -11.14 25.61
C TYR A 86 -2.91 -10.49 24.87
N ARG A 87 -4.08 -11.15 24.83
CA ARG A 87 -5.26 -10.59 24.15
C ARG A 87 -5.70 -9.25 24.75
N ALA A 88 -5.68 -9.13 26.07
CA ALA A 88 -6.02 -7.87 26.74
C ALA A 88 -5.02 -6.75 26.38
N LEU A 89 -3.71 -7.04 26.43
CA LEU A 89 -2.66 -6.09 26.04
C LEU A 89 -2.71 -5.74 24.56
N ARG A 90 -3.05 -6.71 23.70
CA ARG A 90 -3.21 -6.51 22.25
C ARG A 90 -4.36 -5.54 21.98
N ILE A 91 -5.51 -5.73 22.62
CA ILE A 91 -6.66 -4.82 22.49
C ILE A 91 -6.26 -3.40 22.91
N GLU A 92 -5.54 -3.26 24.02
CA GLU A 92 -5.09 -1.94 24.49
C GLU A 92 -4.07 -1.30 23.53
N ALA A 93 -3.12 -2.08 23.01
CA ALA A 93 -2.14 -1.60 22.02
C ALA A 93 -2.83 -1.15 20.72
N LEU A 94 -3.78 -1.94 20.21
CA LEU A 94 -4.56 -1.59 19.02
C LEU A 94 -5.40 -0.33 19.25
N LYS A 95 -6.07 -0.22 20.41
CA LYS A 95 -6.84 0.95 20.78
C LYS A 95 -5.95 2.20 20.84
N ALA A 96 -4.79 2.11 21.50
CA ALA A 96 -3.85 3.22 21.58
C ALA A 96 -3.29 3.61 20.21
N ALA A 97 -2.95 2.62 19.37
CA ALA A 97 -2.47 2.84 18.00
C ALA A 97 -3.52 3.58 17.16
N TRP A 98 -4.78 3.21 17.34
CA TRP A 98 -5.92 3.79 16.65
C TRP A 98 -6.23 5.21 17.12
N GLU A 99 -6.34 5.43 18.43
CA GLU A 99 -6.57 6.76 19.02
C GLU A 99 -5.48 7.77 18.64
N ILE A 100 -4.24 7.28 18.46
CA ILE A 100 -3.10 8.11 18.09
C ILE A 100 -2.94 8.21 16.57
N GLY A 101 -3.60 7.36 15.78
CA GLY A 101 -3.51 7.39 14.33
C GLY A 101 -2.10 7.10 13.79
N ILE A 102 -1.42 6.09 14.33
CA ILE A 102 -0.01 5.81 13.99
C ILE A 102 0.23 5.57 12.50
N ILE A 103 -0.79 5.10 11.76
CA ILE A 103 -0.73 4.83 10.31
C ILE A 103 -0.56 6.12 9.49
N LEU A 104 -0.96 7.27 10.03
CA LEU A 104 -0.98 8.54 9.29
C LEU A 104 0.39 9.22 9.23
N GLN A 105 1.16 9.18 10.32
CA GLN A 105 2.37 9.97 10.46
C GLN A 105 3.62 9.09 10.40
N PRO A 106 4.53 9.27 9.42
CA PRO A 106 5.79 8.56 9.41
C PRO A 106 6.69 8.99 10.57
N SER A 107 7.04 8.03 11.43
CA SER A 107 8.07 8.14 12.45
C SER A 107 8.67 6.76 12.70
N ASN A 108 9.86 6.70 13.29
CA ASN A 108 10.50 5.44 13.63
C ASN A 108 9.61 4.63 14.60
N GLU A 109 9.02 5.30 15.59
CA GLU A 109 8.08 4.79 16.59
C GLU A 109 6.84 4.19 15.95
N ASN A 110 6.19 4.93 15.03
CA ASN A 110 4.99 4.46 14.36
C ASN A 110 5.28 3.29 13.43
N ALA A 111 6.37 3.36 12.66
CA ALA A 111 6.82 2.24 11.84
C ALA A 111 7.06 1.00 12.71
N ALA A 112 7.90 1.08 13.75
CA ALA A 112 8.13 -0.08 14.62
C ALA A 112 6.84 -0.58 15.31
N SER A 113 5.93 0.32 15.68
CA SER A 113 4.62 -0.05 16.23
C SER A 113 3.78 -0.83 15.22
N CYS A 114 3.68 -0.35 13.97
CA CYS A 114 3.00 -1.05 12.88
C CYS A 114 3.63 -2.42 12.62
N TYR A 115 4.95 -2.56 12.65
CA TYR A 115 5.61 -3.86 12.55
C TYR A 115 5.20 -4.81 13.67
N LEU A 116 5.28 -4.35 14.92
CA LEU A 116 4.93 -5.18 16.07
C LEU A 116 3.44 -5.54 16.06
N LEU A 117 2.56 -4.63 15.66
CA LEU A 117 1.13 -4.92 15.50
C LEU A 117 0.88 -5.96 14.41
N ASP A 118 1.55 -5.87 13.26
CA ASP A 118 1.46 -6.88 12.21
C ASP A 118 1.92 -8.26 12.72
N LEU A 119 3.05 -8.31 13.43
CA LEU A 119 3.53 -9.54 14.08
C LEU A 119 2.51 -10.09 15.08
N LEU A 120 1.90 -9.21 15.90
CA LEU A 120 0.88 -9.59 16.87
C LEU A 120 -0.37 -10.14 16.17
N GLU A 121 -0.81 -9.56 15.05
CA GLU A 121 -1.96 -10.08 14.29
C GLU A 121 -1.68 -11.41 13.60
N GLN A 122 -0.46 -11.61 13.10
CA GLN A 122 -0.06 -12.88 12.50
C GLN A 122 -0.09 -14.04 13.51
N CYS A 123 0.12 -13.77 14.80
CA CYS A 123 0.03 -14.78 15.85
C CYS A 123 -1.40 -15.34 16.01
N ASP A 124 -2.42 -14.56 15.61
CA ASP A 124 -3.84 -14.94 15.69
C ASP A 124 -4.35 -15.63 14.40
N PHE A 125 -3.48 -15.87 13.40
CA PHE A 125 -3.76 -16.58 12.13
C PHE A 125 -5.01 -16.11 11.35
N SER A 126 -5.51 -14.90 11.60
CA SER A 126 -6.91 -14.56 11.31
C SER A 126 -7.16 -13.66 10.08
N GLY A 127 -6.20 -13.44 9.18
CA GLY A 127 -6.45 -12.51 8.08
C GLY A 127 -5.65 -12.70 6.79
N VAL A 128 -6.35 -12.48 5.67
CA VAL A 128 -5.79 -12.18 4.33
C VAL A 128 -5.29 -10.73 4.28
N SER A 129 -5.88 -9.83 5.06
CA SER A 129 -5.48 -8.42 5.12
C SER A 129 -4.33 -8.19 6.09
N ARG A 130 -3.29 -7.49 5.63
CA ARG A 130 -2.13 -7.06 6.45
C ARG A 130 -2.02 -5.53 6.48
N PRO A 131 -3.00 -4.83 7.06
CA PRO A 131 -3.05 -3.36 7.05
C PRO A 131 -1.85 -2.74 7.76
N TRP A 132 -1.37 -3.36 8.86
CA TRP A 132 -0.20 -2.87 9.59
C TRP A 132 1.10 -3.07 8.83
N ALA A 133 1.26 -4.16 8.06
CA ALA A 133 2.41 -4.31 7.17
C ALA A 133 2.41 -3.26 6.04
N ASN A 134 1.24 -2.91 5.49
CA ASN A 134 1.12 -1.82 4.51
C ASN A 134 1.50 -0.47 5.13
N ALA A 135 0.96 -0.16 6.31
CA ALA A 135 1.29 1.06 7.05
C ALA A 135 2.78 1.12 7.37
N TYR A 136 3.36 0.02 7.86
CA TYR A 136 4.79 -0.12 8.09
C TYR A 136 5.60 0.23 6.85
N MET A 137 5.32 -0.42 5.71
CA MET A 137 6.07 -0.18 4.48
C MET A 137 5.90 1.25 3.97
N SER A 138 4.71 1.84 4.13
CA SER A 138 4.48 3.26 3.84
C SER A 138 5.40 4.17 4.66
N HIS A 139 5.46 3.95 5.99
CA HIS A 139 6.38 4.70 6.86
C HIS A 139 7.84 4.49 6.51
N VAL A 140 8.24 3.25 6.24
CA VAL A 140 9.62 2.91 5.90
C VAL A 140 10.06 3.61 4.63
N ARG A 141 9.20 3.65 3.60
CA ARG A 141 9.49 4.38 2.35
C ARG A 141 9.61 5.88 2.57
N ALA A 142 8.72 6.46 3.38
CA ALA A 142 8.78 7.88 3.71
C ALA A 142 10.05 8.26 4.50
N LEU A 143 10.56 7.35 5.34
CA LEU A 143 11.72 7.61 6.20
C LEU A 143 13.06 7.21 5.57
N ALA A 144 13.07 6.29 4.60
CA ALA A 144 14.30 5.78 3.98
C ALA A 144 15.18 6.86 3.33
N PRO A 145 14.64 7.86 2.60
CA PRO A 145 15.45 8.97 2.09
C PRO A 145 16.15 9.76 3.20
N ILE A 146 15.47 9.95 4.34
CA ILE A 146 16.00 10.68 5.49
C ILE A 146 17.17 9.91 6.12
N TRP A 147 17.03 8.60 6.33
CA TRP A 147 18.10 7.77 6.87
C TRP A 147 19.33 7.73 5.96
N ARG A 148 19.12 7.70 4.65
CA ARG A 148 20.23 7.74 3.68
C ARG A 148 20.93 9.10 3.68
N ALA A 149 20.18 10.20 3.69
CA ALA A 149 20.75 11.54 3.75
C ALA A 149 21.56 11.80 5.03
N ALA A 150 21.16 11.18 6.15
CA ALA A 150 21.88 11.28 7.41
C ALA A 150 23.22 10.50 7.46
N ASN A 151 23.58 9.77 6.40
CA ASN A 151 24.71 8.81 6.39
C ASN A 151 24.68 7.82 7.57
N SER A 152 23.50 7.63 8.19
CA SER A 152 23.34 6.72 9.33
C SER A 152 23.17 5.27 8.90
N PHE A 153 23.21 4.99 7.59
CA PHE A 153 22.97 3.68 7.02
C PHE A 153 24.25 2.85 6.98
N THR A 154 24.44 1.98 7.98
CA THR A 154 25.59 1.09 8.06
C THR A 154 25.33 -0.25 7.35
N VAL A 155 26.39 -0.99 7.06
CA VAL A 155 26.30 -2.40 6.58
C VAL A 155 25.58 -3.30 7.60
N SER A 156 25.57 -2.91 8.88
CA SER A 156 24.78 -3.62 9.89
C SER A 156 23.30 -3.37 9.70
N ASP A 157 22.89 -2.13 9.41
CA ASP A 157 21.49 -1.78 9.20
C ASP A 157 20.91 -2.49 7.98
N SER A 158 21.68 -2.59 6.89
CA SER A 158 21.24 -3.33 5.69
C SER A 158 20.92 -4.79 5.99
N ALA A 159 21.73 -5.48 6.81
CA ALA A 159 21.48 -6.86 7.19
C ALA A 159 20.19 -7.04 8.01
N HIS A 160 19.90 -6.10 8.92
CA HIS A 160 18.65 -6.12 9.68
C HIS A 160 17.43 -5.92 8.77
N TRP A 161 17.53 -4.99 7.81
CA TRP A 161 16.48 -4.79 6.80
C TRP A 161 16.28 -6.04 5.95
N VAL A 162 17.35 -6.66 5.47
CA VAL A 162 17.26 -7.91 4.69
C VAL A 162 16.55 -9.01 5.49
N GLY A 163 16.91 -9.19 6.77
CA GLY A 163 16.23 -10.18 7.63
C GLY A 163 14.74 -9.89 7.81
N TYR A 164 14.37 -8.61 7.96
CA TYR A 164 12.97 -8.19 8.06
C TYR A 164 12.19 -8.46 6.76
N LEU A 165 12.71 -7.97 5.64
CA LEU A 165 12.07 -8.15 4.33
C LEU A 165 11.95 -9.63 3.97
N MET A 166 12.94 -10.45 4.36
CA MET A 166 12.84 -11.91 4.24
C MET A 166 11.63 -12.46 4.99
N GLY A 167 11.42 -12.05 6.25
CA GLY A 167 10.25 -12.48 7.02
C GLY A 167 8.94 -12.16 6.31
N ASP A 168 8.79 -10.93 5.82
CA ASP A 168 7.61 -10.49 5.07
C ASP A 168 7.41 -11.25 3.75
N ALA A 169 8.50 -11.51 3.03
CA ALA A 169 8.50 -12.27 1.79
C ALA A 169 8.02 -13.71 2.01
N LEU A 170 8.54 -14.37 3.05
CA LEU A 170 8.17 -15.74 3.43
C LEU A 170 6.71 -15.83 3.86
N ILE A 171 6.22 -14.82 4.59
CA ILE A 171 4.81 -14.74 4.95
C ILE A 171 3.96 -14.64 3.69
N SER A 172 4.31 -13.74 2.76
CA SER A 172 3.60 -13.54 1.48
C SER A 172 3.58 -14.81 0.63
N ALA A 173 4.72 -15.50 0.50
CA ALA A 173 4.82 -16.79 -0.17
C ALA A 173 3.94 -17.87 0.49
N ARG A 174 3.88 -17.90 1.82
CA ARG A 174 3.05 -18.82 2.59
C ARG A 174 1.56 -18.52 2.48
N SER A 175 1.17 -17.25 2.60
CA SER A 175 -0.23 -16.79 2.50
C SER A 175 -0.73 -16.70 1.06
N ARG A 176 0.16 -16.86 0.07
CA ARG A 176 -0.14 -16.75 -1.36
C ARG A 176 -0.61 -15.35 -1.74
N THR A 177 -0.25 -14.35 -0.95
CA THR A 177 -0.59 -12.96 -1.18
C THR A 177 0.57 -12.26 -1.90
N PRO A 178 0.30 -11.23 -2.71
CA PRO A 178 1.36 -10.42 -3.31
C PRO A 178 2.29 -9.85 -2.25
N MET A 179 3.58 -9.80 -2.54
CA MET A 179 4.56 -9.21 -1.64
C MET A 179 4.33 -7.69 -1.54
N LEU A 180 4.37 -7.14 -0.33
CA LEU A 180 4.16 -5.69 -0.12
C LEU A 180 5.36 -4.84 -0.51
N VAL A 181 6.53 -5.48 -0.56
CA VAL A 181 7.85 -4.89 -0.82
C VAL A 181 8.20 -5.07 -2.30
N THR A 182 8.32 -3.95 -3.01
CA THR A 182 8.76 -3.93 -4.40
C THR A 182 10.27 -4.22 -4.50
N PRO A 183 10.79 -4.61 -5.68
CA PRO A 183 12.22 -4.71 -5.91
C PRO A 183 12.97 -3.42 -5.58
N ASN A 184 12.35 -2.26 -5.81
CA ASN A 184 12.95 -0.97 -5.48
C ASN A 184 12.99 -0.69 -3.98
N ASP A 185 11.99 -1.12 -3.21
CA ASP A 185 12.05 -1.03 -1.75
C ASP A 185 13.20 -1.87 -1.21
N GLN A 186 13.40 -3.06 -1.78
CA GLN A 186 14.53 -3.92 -1.44
C GLN A 186 15.86 -3.25 -1.79
N LEU A 187 15.99 -2.60 -2.96
CA LEU A 187 17.21 -1.87 -3.29
C LEU A 187 17.41 -0.60 -2.43
N LEU A 188 16.32 0.05 -2.02
CA LEU A 188 16.31 1.22 -1.15
C LEU A 188 16.69 0.86 0.30
N LEU A 189 16.29 -0.31 0.78
CA LEU A 189 16.51 -0.73 2.16
C LEU A 189 17.70 -1.66 2.33
N CYS A 190 18.08 -2.43 1.33
CA CYS A 190 19.16 -3.42 1.44
C CYS A 190 20.44 -2.99 0.70
N GLY A 191 20.35 -2.00 -0.19
CA GLY A 191 21.46 -1.56 -1.02
C GLY A 191 21.45 -2.23 -2.41
N PRO A 192 22.58 -2.25 -3.13
CA PRO A 192 22.64 -2.78 -4.49
C PRO A 192 22.33 -4.28 -4.53
N ALA A 193 21.85 -4.75 -5.69
CA ALA A 193 21.58 -6.16 -5.91
C ALA A 193 22.84 -7.01 -5.64
N PRO A 194 22.69 -8.18 -4.99
CA PRO A 194 23.80 -9.05 -4.68
C PRO A 194 24.40 -9.71 -5.94
N PRO A 195 25.60 -10.30 -5.84
CA PRO A 195 26.10 -11.21 -6.87
C PRO A 195 25.14 -12.39 -7.12
N SER A 196 25.20 -12.96 -8.32
CA SER A 196 24.42 -14.16 -8.66
C SER A 196 24.80 -15.35 -7.77
N LEU A 197 23.90 -16.33 -7.65
CA LEU A 197 24.14 -17.54 -6.86
C LEU A 197 25.41 -18.28 -7.35
N GLU A 198 25.67 -18.32 -8.65
CA GLU A 198 26.87 -18.92 -9.23
C GLU A 198 28.15 -18.18 -8.81
N ALA A 199 28.12 -16.85 -8.85
CA ALA A 199 29.23 -16.01 -8.40
C ALA A 199 29.48 -16.18 -6.89
N MET A 200 28.42 -16.36 -6.09
CA MET A 200 28.54 -16.68 -4.67
C MET A 200 29.17 -18.05 -4.45
N ILE A 201 28.72 -19.09 -5.17
CA ILE A 201 29.30 -20.44 -5.11
C ILE A 201 30.80 -20.37 -5.43
N ALA A 202 31.18 -19.69 -6.50
CA ALA A 202 32.57 -19.52 -6.90
C ALA A 202 33.39 -18.77 -5.84
N SER A 203 32.81 -17.78 -5.17
CA SER A 203 33.50 -16.99 -4.15
C SER A 203 33.68 -17.75 -2.83
N LEU A 204 32.60 -18.37 -2.33
CA LEU A 204 32.61 -19.17 -1.11
C LEU A 204 33.48 -20.42 -1.24
N SER A 205 33.66 -20.94 -2.45
CA SER A 205 34.58 -22.08 -2.67
C SER A 205 36.06 -21.69 -2.56
N LYS A 206 36.39 -20.41 -2.75
CA LYS A 206 37.79 -19.92 -2.79
C LYS A 206 38.29 -19.33 -1.48
N SER A 207 37.40 -18.78 -0.64
CA SER A 207 37.80 -18.06 0.56
C SER A 207 36.82 -18.27 1.71
N THR A 208 37.35 -18.26 2.93
CA THR A 208 36.61 -18.46 4.19
C THR A 208 36.61 -17.20 5.06
N SER A 209 36.92 -16.02 4.50
CA SER A 209 37.01 -14.79 5.29
C SER A 209 35.64 -14.44 5.90
N VAL A 210 35.66 -13.95 7.14
CA VAL A 210 34.43 -13.56 7.87
C VAL A 210 33.66 -12.47 7.13
N SER A 211 34.35 -11.52 6.50
CA SER A 211 33.73 -10.47 5.69
C SER A 211 33.01 -11.02 4.45
N LEU A 212 33.60 -12.02 3.78
CA LEU A 212 32.97 -12.71 2.66
C LEU A 212 31.75 -13.51 3.13
N LEU A 213 31.84 -14.18 4.28
CA LEU A 213 30.70 -14.91 4.85
C LEU A 213 29.52 -13.99 5.16
N TRP A 214 29.78 -12.84 5.79
CA TRP A 214 28.73 -11.85 6.07
C TRP A 214 28.08 -11.31 4.78
N THR A 215 28.90 -10.93 3.81
CA THR A 215 28.43 -10.42 2.51
C THR A 215 27.62 -11.49 1.76
N SER A 216 28.08 -12.74 1.79
CA SER A 216 27.41 -13.88 1.15
C SER A 216 26.12 -14.25 1.88
N PHE A 217 26.07 -14.16 3.20
CA PHE A 217 24.85 -14.39 3.97
C PHE A 217 23.77 -13.35 3.62
N ASN A 218 24.12 -12.06 3.60
CA ASN A 218 23.17 -11.01 3.19
C ASN A 218 22.70 -11.20 1.74
N SER A 219 23.63 -11.56 0.84
CA SER A 219 23.31 -11.88 -0.55
C SER A 219 22.38 -13.09 -0.65
N PHE A 220 22.59 -14.13 0.16
CA PHE A 220 21.74 -15.30 0.22
C PHE A 220 20.33 -14.93 0.67
N LEU A 221 20.18 -14.14 1.73
CA LEU A 221 18.87 -13.70 2.20
C LEU A 221 18.15 -12.83 1.17
N TYR A 222 18.88 -12.03 0.40
CA TYR A 222 18.32 -11.28 -0.73
C TYR A 222 17.72 -12.22 -1.80
N HIS A 223 18.42 -13.31 -2.13
CA HIS A 223 17.88 -14.35 -3.02
C HIS A 223 16.66 -15.08 -2.41
N VAL A 224 16.59 -15.24 -1.07
CA VAL A 224 15.36 -15.74 -0.39
C VAL A 224 14.18 -14.81 -0.70
N ILE A 225 14.38 -13.50 -0.56
CA ILE A 225 13.35 -12.50 -0.83
C ILE A 225 12.87 -12.59 -2.28
N ASP A 226 13.80 -12.63 -3.23
CA ASP A 226 13.46 -12.66 -4.67
C ASP A 226 12.72 -13.93 -5.05
N LEU A 227 13.13 -15.10 -4.54
CA LEU A 227 12.43 -16.35 -4.79
C LEU A 227 11.07 -16.40 -4.07
N SER A 228 10.95 -15.84 -2.87
CA SER A 228 9.66 -15.72 -2.20
C SER A 228 8.69 -14.87 -3.01
N ARG A 229 9.18 -13.74 -3.56
CA ARG A 229 8.42 -12.87 -4.45
C ARG A 229 8.00 -13.60 -5.71
N GLN A 230 8.95 -14.22 -6.42
CA GLN A 230 8.68 -14.99 -7.64
C GLN A 230 7.64 -16.10 -7.36
N LEU A 231 7.76 -16.82 -6.25
CA LEU A 231 6.78 -17.81 -5.83
C LEU A 231 5.40 -17.19 -5.63
N SER A 232 5.31 -16.09 -4.89
CA SER A 232 4.04 -15.41 -4.62
C SER A 232 3.40 -14.76 -5.85
N GLU A 233 4.18 -14.28 -6.83
CA GLU A 233 3.64 -13.53 -7.98
C GLU A 233 3.44 -14.42 -9.21
N THR A 234 4.32 -15.41 -9.45
CA THR A 234 4.35 -16.16 -10.72
C THR A 234 3.89 -17.61 -10.63
N ILE A 235 3.87 -18.20 -9.43
CA ILE A 235 3.58 -19.63 -9.25
C ILE A 235 2.35 -19.85 -8.36
N ALA A 236 2.35 -19.27 -7.16
CA ALA A 236 1.40 -19.58 -6.08
C ALA A 236 0.36 -18.49 -5.81
N GLY A 237 0.57 -17.26 -6.31
CA GLY A 237 -0.36 -16.15 -6.11
C GLY A 237 -1.70 -16.36 -6.79
N ASP A 238 -2.69 -15.60 -6.35
CA ASP A 238 -4.06 -15.69 -6.87
C ASP A 238 -4.12 -15.45 -8.38
N TYR A 239 -3.34 -14.51 -8.93
CA TYR A 239 -3.27 -14.32 -10.38
C TYR A 239 -2.63 -15.52 -11.09
N ALA A 240 -1.49 -16.00 -10.60
CA ALA A 240 -0.83 -17.17 -11.16
C ALA A 240 -1.75 -18.41 -11.18
N ARG A 241 -2.68 -18.52 -10.22
CA ARG A 241 -3.69 -19.59 -10.19
C ARG A 241 -4.73 -19.54 -11.28
N LEU A 242 -5.02 -18.35 -11.77
CA LEU A 242 -5.97 -18.17 -12.86
C LEU A 242 -5.36 -18.48 -14.23
N SER A 243 -4.02 -18.58 -14.28
CA SER A 243 -3.28 -18.93 -15.49
C SER A 243 -2.77 -20.37 -15.44
N PRO A 244 -2.60 -21.02 -16.61
CA PRO A 244 -1.85 -22.28 -16.69
C PRO A 244 -0.44 -22.12 -16.12
N LEU A 245 0.00 -23.10 -15.35
CA LEU A 245 1.33 -23.07 -14.74
C LEU A 245 2.41 -23.14 -15.84
N SER A 246 3.26 -22.11 -15.91
CA SER A 246 4.38 -22.07 -16.87
C SER A 246 5.48 -23.06 -16.46
N GLU A 247 5.67 -24.11 -17.26
CA GLU A 247 6.72 -25.13 -17.03
C GLU A 247 8.12 -24.48 -16.96
N GLY A 248 8.40 -23.51 -17.83
CA GLY A 248 9.66 -22.76 -17.81
C GLY A 248 9.88 -21.99 -16.51
N ALA A 249 8.82 -21.37 -15.96
CA ALA A 249 8.91 -20.66 -14.68
C ALA A 249 9.21 -21.62 -13.52
N VAL A 250 8.57 -22.79 -13.50
CA VAL A 250 8.79 -23.83 -12.46
C VAL A 250 10.21 -24.41 -12.55
N LEU A 251 10.70 -24.70 -13.76
CA LEU A 251 12.05 -25.24 -13.96
C LEU A 251 13.13 -24.21 -13.58
N ASN A 252 12.95 -22.95 -13.95
CA ASN A 252 13.85 -21.87 -13.54
C ASN A 252 13.85 -21.72 -12.01
N PHE A 253 12.68 -21.79 -11.38
CA PHE A 253 12.55 -21.72 -9.92
C PHE A 253 13.27 -22.88 -9.21
N LEU A 254 13.10 -24.11 -9.70
CA LEU A 254 13.80 -25.30 -9.19
C LEU A 254 15.31 -25.19 -9.35
N SER A 255 15.78 -24.66 -10.48
CA SER A 255 17.20 -24.41 -10.73
C SER A 255 17.78 -23.43 -9.71
N SER A 256 17.09 -22.31 -9.47
CA SER A 256 17.49 -21.32 -8.46
C SER A 256 17.49 -21.91 -7.05
N LEU A 257 16.49 -22.73 -6.69
CA LEU A 257 16.46 -23.43 -5.40
C LEU A 257 17.63 -24.39 -5.24
N SER A 258 18.04 -25.09 -6.30
CA SER A 258 19.21 -25.99 -6.27
C SER A 258 20.51 -25.22 -6.04
N SER A 259 20.71 -24.12 -6.77
CA SER A 259 21.86 -23.23 -6.56
C SER A 259 21.86 -22.64 -5.15
N MET A 260 20.70 -22.23 -4.64
CA MET A 260 20.53 -21.71 -3.29
C MET A 260 20.84 -22.77 -2.21
N HIS A 261 20.38 -24.01 -2.36
CA HIS A 261 20.74 -25.10 -1.47
C HIS A 261 22.25 -25.37 -1.44
N THR A 262 22.92 -25.23 -2.58
CA THR A 262 24.38 -25.38 -2.69
C THR A 262 25.09 -24.26 -1.91
N VAL A 263 24.67 -23.01 -2.09
CA VAL A 263 25.18 -21.87 -1.31
C VAL A 263 24.93 -22.08 0.19
N LEU A 264 23.74 -22.56 0.57
CA LEU A 264 23.41 -22.86 1.97
C LEU A 264 24.37 -23.88 2.57
N CYS A 265 24.61 -25.00 1.88
CA CYS A 265 25.55 -26.02 2.33
C CYS A 265 26.96 -25.45 2.53
N LEU A 266 27.45 -24.63 1.60
CA LEU A 266 28.76 -23.98 1.70
C LEU A 266 28.82 -23.01 2.89
N LEU A 267 27.78 -22.19 3.09
CA LEU A 267 27.69 -21.27 4.23
C LEU A 267 27.73 -22.03 5.56
N LEU A 268 26.95 -23.11 5.69
CA LEU A 268 26.91 -23.92 6.91
C LEU A 268 28.26 -24.58 7.21
N ASP A 269 28.92 -25.12 6.18
CA ASP A 269 30.25 -25.71 6.34
C ASP A 269 31.31 -24.68 6.76
N HIS A 270 31.22 -23.45 6.24
CA HIS A 270 32.09 -22.36 6.69
C HIS A 270 31.77 -21.90 8.11
N PHE A 271 30.50 -21.84 8.51
CA PHE A 271 30.11 -21.53 9.89
C PHE A 271 30.61 -22.60 10.87
N ASP A 272 30.54 -23.89 10.49
CA ASP A 272 31.11 -24.98 11.28
C ASP A 272 32.62 -24.87 11.42
N ARG A 273 33.33 -24.56 10.32
CA ARG A 273 34.78 -24.34 10.34
C ARG A 273 35.17 -23.14 11.19
N ALA A 274 34.45 -22.02 11.07
CA ALA A 274 34.68 -20.82 11.89
C ALA A 274 34.40 -21.06 13.37
N ASN A 275 33.40 -21.88 13.71
CA ASN A 275 33.13 -22.29 15.08
C ASN A 275 34.20 -23.23 15.63
N ALA A 276 34.76 -24.11 14.80
CA ALA A 276 35.82 -25.04 15.21
C ALA A 276 37.17 -24.35 15.46
N THR A 277 37.48 -23.27 14.73
CA THR A 277 38.74 -22.52 14.90
C THR A 277 38.73 -21.54 16.08
N ASN A 278 37.57 -21.19 16.63
CA ASN A 278 37.42 -20.15 17.65
C ASN A 278 37.49 -20.70 19.10
N THR A 279 38.25 -21.77 19.33
CA THR A 279 38.42 -22.39 20.66
C THR A 279 39.39 -21.64 21.58
N ASP A 280 40.09 -20.61 21.08
CA ASP A 280 40.97 -19.78 21.90
C ASP A 280 40.14 -18.78 22.74
N ASN A 281 40.15 -18.99 24.05
CA ASN A 281 39.24 -18.41 25.07
C ASN A 281 39.17 -16.87 25.17
N ASN A 282 39.89 -16.10 24.36
CA ASN A 282 40.06 -14.67 24.56
C ASN A 282 39.21 -13.74 23.67
N SER A 283 38.39 -14.25 22.71
CA SER A 283 37.33 -13.41 22.08
C SER A 283 36.08 -14.13 21.48
N PRO A 284 35.43 -15.12 22.14
CA PRO A 284 34.70 -16.15 21.39
C PRO A 284 33.16 -16.04 21.37
N PHE A 285 32.54 -15.17 22.17
CA PHE A 285 31.08 -15.27 22.38
C PHE A 285 30.24 -14.65 21.24
N VAL A 286 30.60 -13.44 20.81
CA VAL A 286 29.75 -12.66 19.88
C VAL A 286 29.76 -13.24 18.45
N LEU A 287 30.92 -13.66 17.95
CA LEU A 287 31.04 -14.22 16.59
C LEU A 287 30.31 -15.56 16.43
N ASN A 288 30.33 -16.41 17.47
CA ASN A 288 29.65 -17.71 17.45
C ASN A 288 28.12 -17.54 17.43
N ASP A 289 27.58 -16.64 18.24
CA ASP A 289 26.13 -16.37 18.27
C ASP A 289 25.63 -15.72 16.98
N ILE A 290 26.44 -14.84 16.36
CA ILE A 290 26.12 -14.27 15.04
C ILE A 290 26.11 -15.38 13.99
N ALA A 291 27.14 -16.24 13.93
CA ALA A 291 27.22 -17.34 12.96
C ALA A 291 26.03 -18.30 13.09
N LYS A 292 25.63 -18.65 14.32
CA LYS A 292 24.46 -19.49 14.60
C LYS A 292 23.16 -18.84 14.15
N THR A 293 22.99 -17.54 14.43
CA THR A 293 21.81 -16.78 14.02
C THR A 293 21.72 -16.67 12.50
N CYS A 294 22.86 -16.49 11.82
CA CYS A 294 22.94 -16.47 10.37
C CYS A 294 22.60 -17.85 9.78
N ALA A 295 23.18 -18.92 10.31
CA ALA A 295 22.87 -20.29 9.90
C ALA A 295 21.37 -20.61 10.04
N TYR A 296 20.78 -20.28 11.20
CA TYR A 296 19.35 -20.46 11.44
C TYR A 296 18.51 -19.68 10.44
N SER A 297 18.81 -18.39 10.23
CA SER A 297 18.06 -17.52 9.31
C SER A 297 18.16 -18.00 7.87
N ALA A 298 19.34 -18.46 7.43
CA ALA A 298 19.53 -18.98 6.08
C ALA A 298 18.73 -20.27 5.85
N ILE A 299 18.72 -21.17 6.83
CA ILE A 299 17.96 -22.42 6.75
C ILE A 299 16.46 -22.17 6.81
N PHE A 300 16.02 -21.25 7.68
CA PHE A 300 14.62 -20.83 7.78
C PHE A 300 14.16 -20.18 6.47
N GLY A 301 14.98 -19.30 5.89
CA GLY A 301 14.73 -18.69 4.60
C GLY A 301 14.54 -19.70 3.47
N PHE A 302 15.50 -20.62 3.31
CA PHE A 302 15.41 -21.68 2.30
C PHE A 302 14.16 -22.56 2.48
N THR A 303 13.95 -23.07 3.70
CA THR A 303 12.81 -23.96 4.00
C THR A 303 11.48 -23.24 3.83
N GLY A 304 11.43 -21.97 4.21
CA GLY A 304 10.25 -21.11 4.08
C GLY A 304 9.84 -20.83 2.63
N VAL A 305 10.75 -20.96 1.66
CA VAL A 305 10.41 -20.84 0.22
C VAL A 305 10.04 -22.20 -0.37
N VAL A 306 10.84 -23.23 -0.11
CA VAL A 306 10.67 -24.55 -0.72
C VAL A 306 9.35 -25.21 -0.30
N LEU A 307 8.94 -25.04 0.96
CA LEU A 307 7.76 -25.71 1.48
C LEU A 307 6.45 -25.14 0.89
N PRO A 308 6.20 -23.81 0.82
CA PRO A 308 5.06 -23.28 0.10
C PRO A 308 5.07 -23.63 -1.39
N PHE A 309 6.25 -23.67 -2.03
CA PHE A 309 6.37 -24.08 -3.43
C PHE A 309 5.92 -25.53 -3.67
N TYR A 310 6.42 -26.48 -2.86
CA TYR A 310 5.98 -27.87 -2.92
C TYR A 310 4.46 -28.01 -2.75
N ARG A 311 3.87 -27.26 -1.81
CA ARG A 311 2.41 -27.28 -1.58
C ARG A 311 1.62 -26.71 -2.72
N GLU A 312 2.13 -25.68 -3.39
CA GLU A 312 1.45 -25.15 -4.55
C GLU A 312 1.39 -26.21 -5.66
N LEU A 313 2.49 -26.92 -5.92
CA LEU A 313 2.49 -28.01 -6.90
C LEU A 313 1.54 -29.15 -6.49
N GLU A 314 1.47 -29.49 -5.20
CA GLU A 314 0.49 -30.48 -4.69
C GLU A 314 -0.96 -30.00 -4.87
N TYR A 315 -1.23 -28.72 -4.58
CA TYR A 315 -2.54 -28.11 -4.78
C TYR A 315 -2.96 -28.12 -6.26
N ARG A 316 -2.05 -27.76 -7.17
CA ARG A 316 -2.28 -27.78 -8.62
C ARG A 316 -2.52 -29.20 -9.15
N GLU A 317 -1.74 -30.18 -8.68
CA GLU A 317 -1.94 -31.58 -9.08
C GLU A 317 -3.31 -32.10 -8.65
N THR A 318 -3.78 -31.70 -7.46
CA THR A 318 -5.08 -32.14 -6.93
C THR A 318 -6.27 -31.36 -7.52
N SER A 319 -6.09 -30.07 -7.83
CA SER A 319 -7.17 -29.19 -8.30
C SER A 319 -7.31 -29.20 -9.83
N ASP A 320 -6.19 -29.09 -10.55
CA ASP A 320 -6.17 -28.94 -12.02
C ASP A 320 -5.96 -30.29 -12.74
N GLY A 321 -5.43 -31.28 -12.03
CA GLY A 321 -5.06 -32.59 -12.58
C GLY A 321 -6.16 -33.32 -13.39
N PRO A 322 -7.43 -33.29 -12.99
CA PRO A 322 -8.51 -33.93 -13.76
C PRO A 322 -8.85 -33.21 -15.08
N MET A 323 -8.45 -31.94 -15.25
CA MET A 323 -8.83 -31.10 -16.40
C MET A 323 -7.73 -30.94 -17.45
N GLN A 324 -6.51 -31.39 -17.18
CA GLN A 324 -5.37 -31.25 -18.08
C GLN A 324 -5.08 -32.55 -18.85
N SER A 325 -4.26 -32.46 -19.91
CA SER A 325 -3.80 -33.65 -20.64
C SER A 325 -2.95 -34.56 -19.74
N GLN A 326 -3.00 -35.88 -19.96
CA GLN A 326 -2.21 -36.85 -19.20
C GLN A 326 -0.71 -36.49 -19.15
N THR A 327 -0.18 -35.98 -20.26
CA THR A 327 1.22 -35.52 -20.33
C THR A 327 1.50 -34.32 -19.42
N ALA A 328 0.59 -33.35 -19.34
CA ALA A 328 0.74 -32.21 -18.43
C ALA A 328 0.67 -32.66 -16.95
N TYR A 329 -0.22 -33.61 -16.64
CA TYR A 329 -0.34 -34.19 -15.31
C TYR A 329 0.94 -34.95 -14.90
N ASP A 330 1.48 -35.81 -15.77
CA ASP A 330 2.70 -36.57 -15.48
C ASP A 330 3.92 -35.65 -15.30
N ARG A 331 4.00 -34.56 -16.07
CA ARG A 331 5.02 -33.51 -15.89
C ARG A 331 4.88 -32.80 -14.56
N LEU A 332 3.67 -32.37 -14.20
CA LEU A 332 3.42 -31.71 -12.91
C LEU A 332 3.79 -32.62 -11.74
N ARG A 333 3.46 -33.92 -11.83
CA ARG A 333 3.83 -34.93 -10.83
C ARG A 333 5.35 -35.08 -10.69
N PHE A 334 6.08 -35.05 -11.80
CA PHE A 334 7.54 -35.07 -11.82
C PHE A 334 8.14 -33.81 -11.15
N LEU A 335 7.65 -32.62 -11.50
CA LEU A 335 8.08 -31.36 -10.87
C LEU A 335 7.79 -31.35 -9.36
N ARG A 336 6.61 -31.85 -8.94
CA ARG A 336 6.27 -32.02 -7.52
C ARG A 336 7.24 -32.95 -6.81
N ALA A 337 7.66 -34.04 -7.43
CA ALA A 337 8.61 -34.98 -6.83
C ALA A 337 9.99 -34.32 -6.59
N GLN A 338 10.47 -33.49 -7.53
CA GLN A 338 11.69 -32.70 -7.34
C GLN A 338 11.55 -31.67 -6.22
N ALA A 339 10.44 -30.93 -6.17
CA ALA A 339 10.16 -29.97 -5.10
C ALA A 339 10.07 -30.66 -3.72
N HIS A 340 9.49 -31.86 -3.67
CA HIS A 340 9.44 -32.67 -2.45
C HIS A 340 10.84 -33.06 -1.95
N GLU A 341 11.73 -33.50 -2.84
CA GLU A 341 13.11 -33.82 -2.48
C GLU A 341 13.83 -32.60 -1.87
N MET A 342 13.67 -31.43 -2.50
CA MET A 342 14.18 -30.17 -1.98
C MET A 342 13.58 -29.80 -0.61
N ALA A 343 12.29 -30.04 -0.41
CA ALA A 343 11.63 -29.78 0.87
C ALA A 343 12.18 -30.69 1.97
N VAL A 344 12.42 -31.97 1.67
CA VAL A 344 13.05 -32.92 2.59
C VAL A 344 14.47 -32.49 2.92
N LEU A 345 15.25 -32.00 1.94
CA LEU A 345 16.58 -31.45 2.18
C LEU A 345 16.51 -30.22 3.10
N GLY A 346 15.60 -29.28 2.85
CA GLY A 346 15.37 -28.12 3.71
C GLY A 346 15.04 -28.51 5.15
N LEU A 347 14.14 -29.47 5.34
CA LEU A 347 13.78 -30.00 6.68
C LEU A 347 14.96 -30.67 7.39
N ARG A 348 15.81 -31.41 6.66
CA ARG A 348 17.05 -31.99 7.23
C ARG A 348 18.02 -30.89 7.67
N GLN A 349 18.18 -29.84 6.86
CA GLN A 349 18.99 -28.69 7.26
C GLN A 349 18.36 -28.01 8.47
N MET A 350 17.03 -27.87 8.55
CA MET A 350 16.34 -27.30 9.70
C MET A 350 16.58 -28.10 10.98
N ALA A 351 16.54 -29.44 10.92
CA ALA A 351 16.89 -30.31 12.03
C ALA A 351 18.36 -30.15 12.47
N ARG A 352 19.28 -29.91 11.51
CA ARG A 352 20.67 -29.53 11.82
C ARG A 352 20.75 -28.12 12.43
N ALA A 353 19.95 -27.17 11.94
CA ALA A 353 19.89 -25.77 12.37
C ALA A 353 19.52 -25.63 13.84
N ILE A 354 18.55 -26.42 14.26
CA ILE A 354 18.06 -26.45 15.64
C ILE A 354 19.22 -26.72 16.61
N ARG A 355 20.23 -27.50 16.20
CA ARG A 355 21.44 -27.76 17.00
C ARG A 355 22.35 -26.53 17.17
N TYR A 356 22.23 -25.53 16.31
CA TYR A 356 22.99 -24.28 16.39
C TYR A 356 22.33 -23.23 17.29
N LEU A 357 21.05 -23.37 17.65
CA LEU A 357 20.40 -22.40 18.54
C LEU A 357 21.14 -22.36 19.89
N PRO A 358 21.49 -21.16 20.42
CA PRO A 358 22.26 -21.04 21.66
C PRO A 358 21.55 -21.76 22.82
N ARG A 359 22.14 -22.90 23.25
CA ARG A 359 21.84 -23.69 24.46
C ARG A 359 20.35 -23.88 24.77
N ILE A 360 19.68 -24.63 23.93
CA ILE A 360 18.63 -25.55 24.37
C ILE A 360 19.16 -26.95 24.05
N HIS A 361 19.23 -27.84 25.05
CA HIS A 361 19.79 -29.20 25.07
C HIS A 361 21.23 -29.39 25.59
N TYR A 362 21.33 -29.50 26.92
CA TYR A 362 22.05 -30.63 27.49
C TYR A 362 21.00 -31.68 27.87
N ILE A 363 20.80 -32.71 27.06
CA ILE A 363 20.23 -33.98 27.54
C ILE A 363 21.44 -34.87 27.85
N PRO A 364 21.87 -34.99 29.11
CA PRO A 364 22.87 -35.98 29.46
C PRO A 364 22.21 -37.36 29.38
N GLY A 365 22.52 -38.17 28.37
CA GLY A 365 22.18 -39.60 28.44
C GLY A 365 22.04 -40.45 27.19
N THR A 366 22.06 -39.94 25.95
CA THR A 366 21.78 -40.78 24.76
C THR A 366 23.00 -41.15 23.90
N ARG A 367 24.17 -41.37 24.52
CA ARG A 367 25.24 -42.17 23.89
C ARG A 367 24.97 -43.66 24.13
N GLY A 368 24.01 -44.24 23.40
CA GLY A 368 23.76 -45.69 23.52
C GLY A 368 22.52 -46.29 22.84
N ALA A 369 21.65 -45.53 22.17
CA ALA A 369 20.45 -46.09 21.54
C ALA A 369 20.72 -46.57 20.09
N PRO A 370 20.15 -47.72 19.66
CA PRO A 370 20.39 -48.31 18.34
C PRO A 370 19.92 -47.40 17.19
N LEU A 371 20.45 -47.67 15.99
CA LEU A 371 20.25 -46.94 14.73
C LEU A 371 18.76 -46.80 14.37
N TYR A 372 18.14 -45.70 14.80
CA TYR A 372 16.94 -45.18 14.16
C TYR A 372 17.32 -44.55 12.81
N PRO A 373 16.45 -44.60 11.78
CA PRO A 373 16.64 -43.81 10.56
C PRO A 373 16.81 -42.33 10.94
N GLN A 374 17.84 -41.67 10.42
CA GLN A 374 18.18 -40.27 10.75
C GLN A 374 16.96 -39.32 10.63
N PHE A 375 16.09 -39.56 9.66
CA PHE A 375 14.85 -38.80 9.46
C PHE A 375 13.87 -38.86 10.64
N THR A 376 13.75 -39.99 11.32
CA THR A 376 12.87 -40.13 12.49
C THR A 376 13.37 -39.29 13.67
N ARG A 377 14.69 -39.23 13.87
CA ARG A 377 15.32 -38.33 14.88
C ARG A 377 15.14 -36.87 14.52
N ASP A 378 15.22 -36.53 13.23
CA ASP A 378 15.01 -35.16 12.76
C ASP A 378 13.54 -34.73 12.99
N VAL A 379 12.57 -35.61 12.73
CA VAL A 379 11.14 -35.37 13.01
C VAL A 379 10.86 -35.25 14.52
N GLU A 380 11.46 -36.09 15.35
CA GLU A 380 11.33 -36.01 16.81
C GLU A 380 11.92 -34.70 17.36
N THR A 381 13.07 -34.28 16.82
CA THR A 381 13.68 -32.98 17.15
C THR A 381 12.76 -31.82 16.77
N ILE A 382 12.19 -31.84 15.56
CA ILE A 382 11.22 -30.84 15.11
C ILE A 382 9.95 -30.87 15.97
N ALA A 383 9.44 -32.04 16.34
CA ALA A 383 8.24 -32.18 17.16
C ALA A 383 8.47 -31.61 18.58
N ASN A 384 9.64 -31.84 19.16
CA ASN A 384 10.01 -31.26 20.46
C ASN A 384 10.18 -29.74 20.39
N GLU A 385 10.77 -29.21 19.32
CA GLU A 385 10.81 -27.76 19.05
C GLU A 385 9.41 -27.18 18.81
N MET A 386 8.51 -27.92 18.15
CA MET A 386 7.11 -27.49 17.98
C MET A 386 6.37 -27.42 19.33
N LYS A 387 6.64 -28.31 20.28
CA LYS A 387 6.12 -28.18 21.66
C LYS A 387 6.68 -26.93 22.35
N TRP A 388 7.94 -26.60 22.11
CA TRP A 388 8.58 -25.38 22.61
C TRP A 388 8.08 -24.10 21.92
N MET A 389 7.76 -24.14 20.63
CA MET A 389 7.06 -23.03 19.96
C MET A 389 5.62 -22.91 20.48
N GLY A 390 4.98 -24.03 20.81
CA GLY A 390 3.66 -24.08 21.43
C GLY A 390 3.60 -23.55 22.86
N TYR A 391 4.75 -23.51 23.55
CA TYR A 391 4.91 -22.69 24.73
C TYR A 391 4.68 -21.21 24.39
N SER A 392 5.38 -20.68 23.38
CA SER A 392 5.44 -19.23 23.07
C SER A 392 4.28 -18.68 22.21
N LEU A 393 3.52 -19.54 21.52
CA LEU A 393 2.48 -19.13 20.58
C LEU A 393 1.13 -19.82 20.88
N GLU A 394 0.04 -19.04 20.84
CA GLU A 394 -1.34 -19.50 21.05
C GLU A 394 -1.73 -20.66 20.12
N ALA A 395 -1.12 -20.74 18.94
CA ALA A 395 -1.32 -21.74 17.90
C ALA A 395 -1.38 -23.18 18.43
N ALA A 396 -0.56 -23.54 19.43
CA ALA A 396 -0.47 -24.89 19.96
C ALA A 396 -1.60 -25.28 20.93
N SER A 397 -2.33 -24.30 21.46
CA SER A 397 -3.48 -24.52 22.35
C SER A 397 -4.80 -24.72 21.60
N THR A 398 -4.80 -24.55 20.28
CA THR A 398 -5.97 -24.90 19.48
C THR A 398 -6.19 -26.41 19.53
N PRO A 399 -7.45 -26.90 19.53
CA PRO A 399 -7.75 -28.33 19.49
C PRO A 399 -7.04 -29.08 18.34
N HIS A 400 -6.73 -28.35 17.25
CA HIS A 400 -6.06 -28.87 16.08
C HIS A 400 -4.57 -29.14 16.30
N SER A 401 -3.85 -28.24 16.97
CA SER A 401 -2.43 -28.42 17.25
C SER A 401 -2.16 -29.44 18.35
N ALA A 402 -3.03 -29.53 19.35
CA ALA A 402 -2.98 -30.60 20.36
C ALA A 402 -3.14 -31.99 19.70
N ALA A 403 -4.11 -32.13 18.79
CA ALA A 403 -4.32 -33.37 18.04
C ALA A 403 -3.16 -33.71 17.07
N LEU A 404 -2.41 -32.70 16.59
CA LEU A 404 -1.22 -32.92 15.78
C LEU A 404 -0.06 -33.47 16.63
N ILE A 405 0.20 -32.86 17.79
CA ILE A 405 1.26 -33.28 18.71
C ILE A 405 1.01 -34.73 19.16
N GLU A 406 -0.22 -35.07 19.53
CA GLU A 406 -0.63 -36.42 19.92
C GLU A 406 -0.44 -37.46 18.79
N ARG A 407 -0.68 -37.06 17.52
CA ARG A 407 -0.46 -37.95 16.36
C ARG A 407 1.01 -38.09 15.98
N LEU A 408 1.81 -37.05 16.15
CA LEU A 408 3.27 -37.10 15.99
C LEU A 408 3.87 -38.07 16.99
N GLU A 409 3.45 -37.97 18.25
CA GLU A 409 3.83 -38.90 19.31
C GLU A 409 3.36 -40.32 18.98
N GLY A 410 2.11 -40.49 18.54
CA GLY A 410 1.58 -41.78 18.09
C GLY A 410 2.35 -42.38 16.91
N ALA A 411 2.83 -41.57 15.96
CA ALA A 411 3.63 -42.03 14.82
C ALA A 411 5.07 -42.39 15.21
N CYS A 412 5.66 -41.70 16.19
CA CYS A 412 6.95 -42.04 16.78
C CYS A 412 6.88 -43.29 17.68
N GLN A 413 5.76 -43.48 18.39
CA GLN A 413 5.55 -44.59 19.33
C GLN A 413 5.08 -45.88 18.66
N SER A 414 4.34 -45.80 17.54
CA SER A 414 3.61 -46.97 17.04
C SER A 414 4.48 -48.10 16.51
N GLY A 415 5.65 -47.86 15.90
CA GLY A 415 6.61 -48.92 15.53
C GLY A 415 6.04 -50.14 14.75
N ASP A 416 4.78 -50.12 14.31
CA ASP A 416 4.03 -51.31 13.94
C ASP A 416 4.07 -51.50 12.42
N ARG A 417 4.79 -52.55 12.01
CA ARG A 417 5.18 -52.84 10.62
C ARG A 417 4.04 -53.33 9.72
N ARG A 418 2.78 -53.33 10.17
CA ARG A 418 1.69 -54.01 9.44
C ARG A 418 0.82 -53.14 8.53
N HIS A 419 0.89 -51.81 8.63
CA HIS A 419 0.13 -50.91 7.75
C HIS A 419 0.91 -49.71 7.18
N VAL A 420 2.25 -49.72 7.26
CA VAL A 420 3.10 -48.68 6.68
C VAL A 420 4.09 -49.33 5.70
N PRO A 421 4.17 -48.88 4.42
CA PRO A 421 5.15 -49.41 3.49
C PRO A 421 6.58 -49.20 4.03
N PRO A 422 7.52 -50.12 3.74
CA PRO A 422 8.82 -50.15 4.39
C PRO A 422 9.59 -48.83 4.24
N ALA A 423 10.23 -48.40 5.34
CA ALA A 423 10.90 -47.11 5.57
C ALA A 423 12.12 -46.81 4.67
N GLY A 424 12.31 -47.57 3.58
CA GLY A 424 13.28 -47.31 2.51
C GLY A 424 12.63 -46.96 1.17
N THR A 425 11.31 -46.84 1.09
CA THR A 425 10.60 -46.49 -0.15
C THR A 425 10.06 -45.05 -0.08
N PRO A 426 10.03 -44.30 -1.20
CA PRO A 426 9.47 -42.95 -1.26
C PRO A 426 8.08 -42.87 -0.62
N ALA A 427 7.28 -43.93 -0.73
CA ALA A 427 5.92 -44.04 -0.19
C ALA A 427 5.81 -43.90 1.35
N GLY A 428 6.82 -44.34 2.12
CA GLY A 428 6.81 -44.25 3.59
C GLY A 428 7.07 -42.84 4.12
N GLY A 429 7.97 -42.10 3.46
CA GLY A 429 8.16 -40.67 3.70
C GLY A 429 6.97 -39.83 3.24
N ILE A 430 6.35 -40.22 2.11
CA ILE A 430 5.11 -39.62 1.58
C ILE A 430 3.96 -39.76 2.58
N PHE A 431 3.80 -40.90 3.27
CA PHE A 431 2.71 -41.10 4.23
C PHE A 431 2.89 -40.26 5.51
N LEU A 432 4.07 -40.25 6.13
CA LEU A 432 4.29 -39.47 7.36
C LEU A 432 4.27 -37.97 7.12
N ALA A 433 4.89 -37.46 6.06
CA ALA A 433 4.87 -36.03 5.72
C ALA A 433 3.47 -35.54 5.28
N SER A 434 2.69 -36.38 4.58
CA SER A 434 1.32 -36.06 4.19
C SER A 434 0.32 -36.15 5.35
N VAL A 435 0.49 -37.07 6.30
CA VAL A 435 -0.36 -37.17 7.52
C VAL A 435 -0.06 -36.05 8.51
N LEU A 436 1.22 -35.69 8.68
CA LEU A 436 1.66 -34.54 9.47
C LEU A 436 1.05 -33.23 9.01
N TRP A 437 0.82 -33.08 7.70
CA TRP A 437 0.44 -31.79 7.14
C TRP A 437 -0.99 -31.71 6.56
N ARG A 438 -1.58 -32.76 5.95
CA ARG A 438 -2.96 -32.72 5.39
C ARG A 438 -4.04 -32.30 6.39
N ARG A 439 -3.78 -32.41 7.70
CA ARG A 439 -4.73 -32.07 8.76
C ARG A 439 -4.35 -30.87 9.61
N LEU A 440 -3.18 -30.27 9.37
CA LEU A 440 -2.86 -28.93 9.89
C LEU A 440 -3.67 -27.83 9.19
N HIS A 441 -4.38 -28.13 8.09
CA HIS A 441 -4.95 -27.14 7.16
C HIS A 441 -6.40 -27.39 6.66
N SER A 442 -7.18 -28.32 7.24
CA SER A 442 -8.60 -28.48 6.85
C SER A 442 -9.53 -27.43 7.48
N SER A 443 -9.17 -26.14 7.40
CA SER A 443 -10.00 -25.01 7.88
C SER A 443 -10.26 -23.96 6.79
N GLY A 444 -10.08 -24.31 5.51
CA GLY A 444 -10.29 -23.39 4.38
C GLY A 444 -11.39 -23.78 3.39
N LEU A 445 -12.08 -24.91 3.59
CA LEU A 445 -13.17 -25.37 2.71
C LEU A 445 -14.38 -25.79 3.56
N ILE A 446 -15.29 -24.82 3.74
CA ILE A 446 -16.74 -24.90 3.97
C ILE A 446 -17.27 -25.92 5.01
N ASP A 447 -17.81 -25.39 6.12
CA ASP A 447 -19.13 -25.81 6.61
C ASP A 447 -19.89 -24.59 7.17
N TYR A 448 -20.78 -24.03 6.35
CA TYR A 448 -21.57 -22.82 6.60
C TYR A 448 -22.83 -23.14 7.41
N THR A 449 -22.73 -23.74 8.60
CA THR A 449 -23.87 -23.82 9.53
C THR A 449 -23.38 -23.99 10.97
N HIS A 450 -23.14 -22.87 11.66
CA HIS A 450 -23.46 -22.65 13.08
C HIS A 450 -22.85 -21.31 13.53
N LEU A 451 -23.50 -20.20 13.15
CA LEU A 451 -23.35 -18.96 13.89
C LEU A 451 -23.87 -19.21 15.31
N ALA A 452 -22.95 -19.33 16.27
CA ALA A 452 -23.28 -19.17 17.67
C ALA A 452 -23.84 -17.74 17.84
N ARG A 453 -25.17 -17.65 17.97
CA ARG A 453 -25.90 -16.40 18.24
C ARG A 453 -25.23 -15.70 19.42
N ARG A 454 -24.58 -14.55 19.18
CA ARG A 454 -24.20 -13.62 20.24
C ARG A 454 -25.48 -13.15 20.92
N VAL A 455 -25.67 -13.55 22.16
CA VAL A 455 -26.85 -13.20 22.95
C VAL A 455 -26.63 -11.82 23.57
N LEU A 456 -27.51 -10.87 23.23
CA LEU A 456 -27.61 -9.56 23.89
C LEU A 456 -27.90 -9.72 25.39
N CYS A 457 -27.12 -9.04 26.22
CA CYS A 457 -27.34 -8.91 27.66
C CYS A 457 -28.21 -7.68 27.92
N HIS A 458 -29.27 -7.82 28.72
CA HIS A 458 -30.09 -6.69 29.17
C HIS A 458 -29.63 -6.25 30.57
N PRO A 459 -28.89 -5.12 30.69
CA PRO A 459 -28.45 -4.65 32.00
C PRO A 459 -29.65 -4.26 32.85
N GLN A 460 -29.69 -4.75 34.08
CA GLN A 460 -30.63 -4.29 35.11
C GLN A 460 -29.90 -3.35 36.08
N LEU A 461 -30.56 -2.28 36.50
CA LEU A 461 -29.95 -1.24 37.34
C LEU A 461 -29.40 -1.74 38.67
N ASN A 462 -29.89 -2.88 39.18
CA ASN A 462 -29.42 -3.50 40.41
C ASN A 462 -29.51 -5.04 40.32
N GLY A 463 -28.45 -5.69 39.82
CA GLY A 463 -28.32 -7.16 39.84
C GLY A 463 -27.76 -7.79 38.56
N PRO A 464 -27.38 -9.08 38.61
CA PRO A 464 -27.02 -9.85 37.40
C PRO A 464 -28.20 -9.91 36.43
N CYS A 465 -27.96 -9.85 35.12
CA CYS A 465 -29.05 -9.92 34.15
C CYS A 465 -29.81 -11.25 34.27
N ALA A 466 -31.11 -11.24 33.97
CA ALA A 466 -31.99 -12.41 34.14
C ALA A 466 -31.44 -13.69 33.46
N ARG A 467 -30.73 -13.57 32.33
CA ARG A 467 -30.12 -14.71 31.62
C ARG A 467 -28.86 -15.27 32.28
N CYS A 468 -28.06 -14.44 32.95
CA CYS A 468 -26.91 -14.91 33.72
C CYS A 468 -27.37 -15.66 34.98
N VAL A 469 -28.47 -15.19 35.59
CA VAL A 469 -29.14 -15.88 36.71
C VAL A 469 -29.69 -17.23 36.25
N GLU A 470 -30.40 -17.28 35.13
CA GLU A 470 -30.99 -18.51 34.59
C GLU A 470 -29.94 -19.58 34.23
N ARG A 471 -28.72 -19.16 33.85
CA ARG A 471 -27.61 -20.07 33.50
C ARG A 471 -26.61 -20.31 34.63
N ASN A 472 -26.90 -19.81 35.83
CA ASN A 472 -26.05 -19.95 37.01
C ASN A 472 -24.58 -19.49 36.79
N ASN A 473 -24.39 -18.44 35.98
CA ASN A 473 -23.09 -17.88 35.64
C ASN A 473 -22.93 -16.48 36.25
N VAL A 474 -21.71 -16.15 36.71
CA VAL A 474 -21.41 -14.84 37.32
C VAL A 474 -21.46 -13.73 36.26
N CYS A 475 -22.33 -12.74 36.47
CA CYS A 475 -22.51 -11.60 35.56
C CYS A 475 -21.41 -10.55 35.77
N ILE A 476 -20.55 -10.36 34.76
CA ILE A 476 -19.38 -9.45 34.79
C ILE A 476 -19.68 -8.00 34.33
N THR A 477 -20.96 -7.65 34.12
CA THR A 477 -21.35 -6.35 33.50
C THR A 477 -21.85 -5.29 34.48
N THR A 478 -21.64 -5.45 35.79
CA THR A 478 -22.06 -4.44 36.79
C THR A 478 -20.98 -3.36 36.97
N PRO A 479 -21.23 -2.08 36.62
CA PRO A 479 -20.24 -1.01 36.78
C PRO A 479 -20.05 -0.60 38.26
N VAL A 480 -18.82 -0.58 38.74
CA VAL A 480 -18.43 -0.01 40.04
C VAL A 480 -18.12 1.49 39.86
N PRO A 481 -18.74 2.41 40.63
CA PRO A 481 -18.47 3.84 40.50
C PRO A 481 -17.07 4.19 41.01
N ARG A 482 -16.18 4.69 40.14
CA ARG A 482 -14.87 5.26 40.53
C ARG A 482 -14.98 6.79 40.63
N GLY A 483 -14.56 7.34 41.77
CA GLY A 483 -14.57 8.78 42.07
C GLY A 483 -13.59 9.61 41.25
N ARG A 484 -13.93 10.89 41.04
CA ARG A 484 -13.14 11.89 40.29
C ARG A 484 -11.85 12.32 41.03
N PRO A 485 -10.68 12.36 40.37
CA PRO A 485 -9.51 13.07 40.88
C PRO A 485 -9.54 14.57 40.54
N ARG A 486 -9.11 15.42 41.47
CA ARG A 486 -8.96 16.88 41.32
C ARG A 486 -7.67 17.23 40.54
N LYS A 487 -7.75 18.23 39.64
CA LYS A 487 -6.63 18.82 38.89
C LYS A 487 -5.89 19.86 39.76
N ASN A 488 -4.56 19.86 39.72
CA ASN A 488 -3.69 21.01 40.02
C ASN A 488 -2.69 21.18 38.86
N PRO A 489 -2.43 22.42 38.39
CA PRO A 489 -1.49 22.67 37.31
C PRO A 489 -0.09 22.96 37.86
N VAL A 490 0.95 22.46 37.18
CA VAL A 490 2.34 22.92 37.36
C VAL A 490 2.93 23.21 35.99
N ALA A 491 3.57 24.37 35.89
CA ALA A 491 4.13 24.96 34.68
C ALA A 491 5.64 24.69 34.55
N ALA A 492 6.10 24.82 33.29
CA ALA A 492 7.46 25.10 32.81
C ALA A 492 8.47 23.91 32.87
N SER A 493 9.48 23.75 32.01
CA SER A 493 10.13 24.63 31.03
C SER A 493 10.95 23.83 30.00
N SER A 494 11.28 24.52 28.90
CA SER A 494 12.12 24.24 27.72
C SER A 494 13.56 23.72 27.89
N SER A 495 14.04 22.95 26.89
CA SER A 495 15.41 22.91 26.34
C SER A 495 15.41 22.04 25.05
N LEU A 496 15.46 22.56 23.80
CA LEU A 496 16.63 23.02 23.00
C LEU A 496 17.85 22.06 23.08
N ALA A 497 18.55 21.62 22.03
CA ALA A 497 18.53 21.88 20.58
C ALA A 497 19.47 20.87 19.89
N LEU A 498 19.14 20.40 18.67
CA LEU A 498 20.09 19.83 17.71
C LEU A 498 19.58 20.12 16.30
N SER A 499 19.77 21.37 15.87
CA SER A 499 19.53 21.84 14.51
C SER A 499 20.84 21.84 13.74
N ARG A 500 20.86 21.24 12.54
CA ARG A 500 21.37 21.83 11.28
C ARG A 500 21.43 20.77 10.17
N LEU A 501 20.29 20.60 9.49
CA LEU A 501 20.20 20.30 8.07
C LEU A 501 19.15 21.27 7.49
N PRO A 502 19.27 21.70 6.22
CA PRO A 502 18.38 22.70 5.64
C PRO A 502 16.92 22.19 5.64
N PRO A 503 15.94 23.03 6.04
CA PRO A 503 14.56 22.59 6.11
C PRO A 503 13.99 22.45 4.70
N LEU A 504 13.57 21.24 4.33
CA LEU A 504 12.36 21.13 3.52
C LEU A 504 11.26 21.82 4.34
N SER A 505 10.72 22.91 3.78
CA SER A 505 9.77 23.83 4.40
C SER A 505 8.89 23.17 5.47
N SER A 506 9.02 23.65 6.71
CA SER A 506 8.11 23.33 7.80
C SER A 506 6.74 23.93 7.49
N LEU A 507 5.99 23.31 6.59
CA LEU A 507 4.54 23.47 6.61
C LEU A 507 4.07 22.88 7.95
N PRO A 508 3.23 23.59 8.72
CA PRO A 508 2.59 22.99 9.88
C PRO A 508 1.80 21.79 9.35
N PHE A 509 2.31 20.58 9.62
CA PHE A 509 1.55 19.37 9.37
C PHE A 509 0.20 19.54 10.08
N PRO A 510 -0.93 19.26 9.42
CA PRO A 510 -2.21 19.33 10.09
C PRO A 510 -2.12 18.45 11.34
N LEU A 511 -2.23 19.11 12.50
CA LEU A 511 -2.35 18.44 13.79
C LEU A 511 -3.46 17.40 13.64
N HIS A 512 -3.22 16.19 14.18
CA HIS A 512 -4.18 15.10 14.25
C HIS A 512 -5.61 15.62 14.43
N PRO A 513 -6.63 15.00 13.81
CA PRO A 513 -7.97 15.14 14.35
C PRO A 513 -7.85 14.73 15.83
N GLN A 514 -7.93 15.70 16.74
CA GLN A 514 -8.07 15.40 18.17
C GLN A 514 -9.23 14.42 18.29
N PRO A 515 -9.23 13.47 19.25
CA PRO A 515 -10.35 12.54 19.42
C PRO A 515 -11.67 13.33 19.40
N VAL A 516 -12.37 13.28 18.26
CA VAL A 516 -13.41 14.23 17.87
C VAL A 516 -14.68 13.83 18.62
N SER A 517 -14.74 14.08 19.93
CA SER A 517 -15.90 13.70 20.73
C SER A 517 -17.08 14.67 20.55
N GLU A 518 -16.83 15.88 20.04
CA GLU A 518 -17.87 16.88 19.81
C GLU A 518 -18.13 17.00 18.30
N THR A 519 -19.39 16.77 17.89
CA THR A 519 -19.87 17.09 16.55
C THR A 519 -19.65 18.57 16.30
N SER A 520 -19.03 18.93 15.17
CA SER A 520 -18.83 20.35 14.84
C SER A 520 -20.18 21.06 14.85
N SER A 521 -20.29 22.19 15.57
CA SER A 521 -21.49 23.04 15.55
C SER A 521 -21.84 23.52 14.14
N ASP A 522 -20.85 23.48 13.24
CA ASP A 522 -20.94 24.00 11.88
C ASP A 522 -21.29 22.90 10.86
N CYS A 523 -21.51 21.66 11.31
CA CYS A 523 -21.92 20.57 10.43
C CYS A 523 -23.37 20.77 9.98
N PRO A 524 -23.66 20.80 8.67
CA PRO A 524 -25.04 20.94 8.20
C PRO A 524 -25.87 19.75 8.68
N GLU A 525 -27.12 20.04 9.04
CA GLU A 525 -28.06 18.99 9.46
C GLU A 525 -28.26 17.99 8.31
N LEU A 526 -27.97 16.71 8.59
CA LEU A 526 -28.10 15.60 7.64
C LEU A 526 -29.56 15.17 7.50
N THR A 527 -30.40 16.09 7.04
CA THR A 527 -31.81 15.85 6.74
C THR A 527 -31.94 14.80 5.62
N PRO A 528 -32.99 13.96 5.63
CA PRO A 528 -33.25 12.99 4.56
C PRO A 528 -33.23 13.60 3.15
N GLU A 529 -33.75 14.81 3.00
CA GLU A 529 -33.81 15.55 1.74
C GLU A 529 -32.41 15.92 1.24
N PHE A 530 -31.56 16.43 2.12
CA PHE A 530 -30.18 16.76 1.77
C PHE A 530 -29.37 15.51 1.42
N VAL A 531 -29.52 14.42 2.19
CA VAL A 531 -28.85 13.16 1.89
C VAL A 531 -29.33 12.59 0.55
N ALA A 532 -30.64 12.60 0.27
CA ALA A 532 -31.19 12.18 -1.02
C ALA A 532 -30.60 13.00 -2.18
N HIS A 533 -30.52 14.34 -2.01
CA HIS A 533 -29.89 15.23 -2.98
C HIS A 533 -28.42 14.85 -3.24
N CYS A 534 -27.65 14.48 -2.22
CA CYS A 534 -26.27 14.02 -2.41
C CYS A 534 -26.19 12.70 -3.20
N PHE A 535 -27.09 11.74 -2.94
CA PHE A 535 -27.12 10.48 -3.69
C PHE A 535 -27.56 10.67 -5.16
N GLU A 536 -28.36 11.69 -5.44
CA GLU A 536 -28.67 12.13 -6.81
C GLU A 536 -27.47 12.82 -7.45
N GLY A 537 -26.81 13.73 -6.71
CA GLY A 537 -25.63 14.44 -7.18
C GLY A 537 -24.46 13.51 -7.54
N LEU A 538 -24.31 12.38 -6.85
CA LEU A 538 -23.25 11.40 -7.10
C LEU A 538 -23.23 10.93 -8.56
N GLN A 539 -24.39 10.74 -9.20
CA GLN A 539 -24.48 10.22 -10.58
C GLN A 539 -23.92 11.18 -11.63
N PHE A 540 -23.69 12.44 -11.26
CA PHE A 540 -23.04 13.44 -12.12
C PHE A 540 -21.52 13.47 -11.91
N THR A 541 -20.97 12.61 -11.07
CA THR A 541 -19.52 12.53 -10.81
C THR A 541 -18.90 11.31 -11.48
N PRO A 542 -17.67 11.39 -12.02
CA PRO A 542 -16.97 10.23 -12.58
C PRO A 542 -16.82 9.08 -11.58
N GLN A 543 -16.82 9.36 -10.28
CA GLN A 543 -16.67 8.36 -9.22
C GLN A 543 -17.87 7.43 -9.14
N TYR A 544 -19.04 7.83 -9.68
CA TYR A 544 -20.20 6.95 -9.75
C TYR A 544 -19.94 5.67 -10.54
N THR A 545 -19.07 5.72 -11.56
CA THR A 545 -18.71 4.55 -12.37
C THR A 545 -17.65 3.67 -11.70
N HIS A 546 -17.21 4.01 -10.48
CA HIS A 546 -16.27 3.20 -9.74
C HIS A 546 -16.85 1.81 -9.43
N PRO A 547 -16.18 0.70 -9.82
CA PRO A 547 -16.73 -0.65 -9.63
C PRO A 547 -17.14 -0.99 -8.20
N LEU A 548 -16.44 -0.46 -7.20
CA LEU A 548 -16.84 -0.62 -5.79
C LEU A 548 -18.13 0.12 -5.42
N ILE A 549 -18.37 1.30 -5.97
CA ILE A 549 -19.58 2.06 -5.66
C ILE A 549 -20.79 1.34 -6.27
N SER A 550 -20.66 0.88 -7.53
CA SER A 550 -21.69 0.07 -8.19
C SER A 550 -21.88 -1.32 -7.58
N ALA A 551 -20.84 -1.93 -7.02
CA ALA A 551 -20.93 -3.22 -6.33
C ALA A 551 -21.64 -3.14 -4.96
N THR A 552 -21.83 -1.95 -4.39
CA THR A 552 -22.55 -1.77 -3.12
C THR A 552 -24.04 -1.53 -3.34
N SER A 553 -24.88 -2.02 -2.43
CA SER A 553 -26.32 -1.72 -2.40
C SER A 553 -26.64 -0.37 -1.76
N ILE A 554 -25.64 0.50 -1.56
CA ILE A 554 -25.73 1.66 -0.66
C ILE A 554 -26.90 2.61 -0.98
N LYS A 555 -27.18 2.87 -2.26
CA LYS A 555 -28.30 3.72 -2.67
C LYS A 555 -29.65 3.09 -2.34
N THR A 556 -29.77 1.77 -2.53
CA THR A 556 -30.97 1.01 -2.18
C THR A 556 -31.15 0.93 -0.67
N ASP A 557 -30.07 0.69 0.06
CA ASP A 557 -30.08 0.61 1.52
C ASP A 557 -30.44 1.96 2.15
N ALA A 558 -29.87 3.06 1.64
CA ALA A 558 -30.22 4.41 2.03
C ALA A 558 -31.70 4.71 1.78
N ARG A 559 -32.23 4.36 0.60
CA ARG A 559 -33.67 4.50 0.29
C ARG A 559 -34.55 3.69 1.24
N ALA A 560 -34.15 2.47 1.59
CA ALA A 560 -34.91 1.60 2.49
C ALA A 560 -35.08 2.20 3.89
N VAL A 561 -34.11 2.98 4.35
CA VAL A 561 -34.18 3.72 5.62
C VAL A 561 -34.60 5.19 5.45
N SER A 562 -35.22 5.54 4.32
CA SER A 562 -35.65 6.91 3.99
C SER A 562 -34.52 7.94 4.16
N PHE A 563 -33.32 7.58 3.73
CA PHE A 563 -32.08 8.36 3.80
C PHE A 563 -31.64 8.77 5.22
N GLN A 564 -32.19 8.16 6.26
CA GLN A 564 -31.71 8.34 7.64
C GLN A 564 -30.45 7.50 7.86
N ILE A 565 -29.29 8.03 7.48
CA ILE A 565 -28.00 7.30 7.45
C ILE A 565 -27.59 6.71 8.81
N ASN A 566 -28.11 7.24 9.93
CA ASN A 566 -27.85 6.71 11.27
C ASN A 566 -28.48 5.33 11.52
N LEU A 567 -29.45 4.93 10.68
CA LEU A 567 -30.09 3.61 10.72
C LEU A 567 -29.34 2.58 9.84
N LEU A 568 -28.35 3.00 9.06
CA LEU A 568 -27.56 2.10 8.24
C LEU A 568 -26.57 1.29 9.11
N PRO A 569 -26.17 0.10 8.64
CA PRO A 569 -25.05 -0.63 9.23
C PRO A 569 -23.78 0.23 9.28
N PRO A 570 -22.86 -0.01 10.24
CA PRO A 570 -21.67 0.82 10.44
C PRO A 570 -20.88 1.15 9.17
N GLN A 571 -20.54 0.15 8.35
CA GLN A 571 -19.73 0.33 7.14
C GLN A 571 -20.50 1.13 6.07
N SER A 572 -21.77 0.81 5.86
CA SER A 572 -22.66 1.53 4.95
C SER A 572 -22.89 2.97 5.40
N ARG A 573 -22.97 3.23 6.71
CA ARG A 573 -23.08 4.59 7.27
C ARG A 573 -21.83 5.41 6.97
N VAL A 574 -20.64 4.83 7.12
CA VAL A 574 -19.38 5.52 6.76
C VAL A 574 -19.36 5.84 5.28
N LEU A 575 -19.71 4.89 4.41
CA LEU A 575 -19.77 5.13 2.97
C LEU A 575 -20.78 6.24 2.62
N ALA A 576 -21.97 6.22 3.22
CA ALA A 576 -22.97 7.27 3.02
C ALA A 576 -22.45 8.65 3.44
N LEU A 577 -21.77 8.75 4.59
CA LEU A 577 -21.12 10.01 5.02
C LEU A 577 -20.03 10.45 4.04
N CYS A 578 -19.21 9.52 3.52
CA CYS A 578 -18.20 9.83 2.51
C CYS A 578 -18.84 10.35 1.21
N ILE A 579 -19.95 9.74 0.76
CA ILE A 579 -20.72 10.20 -0.41
C ILE A 579 -21.29 11.61 -0.17
N VAL A 580 -21.93 11.84 0.98
CA VAL A 580 -22.49 13.16 1.34
C VAL A 580 -21.40 14.22 1.37
N CYS A 581 -20.27 13.92 2.02
CA CYS A 581 -19.12 14.82 2.07
C CYS A 581 -18.57 15.11 0.68
N PHE A 582 -18.34 14.07 -0.13
CA PHE A 582 -17.82 14.20 -1.47
C PHE A 582 -18.72 15.03 -2.39
N VAL A 583 -20.03 14.72 -2.40
CA VAL A 583 -21.01 15.43 -3.24
C VAL A 583 -21.30 16.83 -2.72
N SER A 584 -21.02 17.14 -1.45
CA SER A 584 -21.10 18.52 -0.95
C SER A 584 -20.21 19.48 -1.75
N LEU A 585 -19.13 18.99 -2.38
CA LEU A 585 -18.24 19.76 -3.25
C LEU A 585 -18.90 20.21 -4.55
N THR A 586 -20.01 19.63 -4.97
CA THR A 586 -20.75 20.03 -6.19
C THR A 586 -22.21 20.40 -5.91
N SER A 587 -22.71 20.05 -4.73
CA SER A 587 -24.09 20.26 -4.26
C SER A 587 -24.52 21.73 -4.25
N PHE A 588 -25.63 22.04 -4.90
CA PHE A 588 -26.29 23.35 -4.84
C PHE A 588 -27.32 23.47 -3.72
N HIS A 589 -27.45 22.45 -2.87
CA HIS A 589 -28.35 22.47 -1.73
C HIS A 589 -28.06 23.65 -0.79
N PRO A 590 -29.09 24.40 -0.31
CA PRO A 590 -28.90 25.58 0.53
C PRO A 590 -28.14 25.29 1.83
N SER A 591 -28.29 24.10 2.42
CA SER A 591 -27.55 23.72 3.63
C SER A 591 -26.02 23.66 3.44
N VAL A 592 -25.55 23.56 2.20
CA VAL A 592 -24.12 23.52 1.88
C VAL A 592 -23.65 24.84 1.28
N LEU A 593 -24.36 25.35 0.26
CA LEU A 593 -23.93 26.53 -0.48
C LEU A 593 -24.29 27.85 0.23
N GLY A 594 -25.27 27.82 1.14
CA GLY A 594 -25.78 29.01 1.84
C GLY A 594 -26.53 29.98 0.93
N ASP A 595 -26.67 31.22 1.42
CA ASP A 595 -27.36 32.30 0.71
C ASP A 595 -26.54 32.86 -0.45
N GLY A 596 -27.21 33.22 -1.55
CA GLY A 596 -26.64 33.82 -2.75
C GLY A 596 -27.03 33.08 -4.04
N PRO A 597 -26.44 33.44 -5.20
CA PRO A 597 -26.75 32.79 -6.46
C PRO A 597 -26.36 31.31 -6.42
N ARG A 598 -27.23 30.45 -6.94
CA ARG A 598 -27.07 28.99 -7.00
C ARG A 598 -27.70 28.44 -8.28
N PRO A 599 -27.18 27.34 -8.83
CA PRO A 599 -27.81 26.70 -9.96
C PRO A 599 -29.14 26.04 -9.52
N GLU A 600 -30.07 25.91 -10.46
CA GLU A 600 -31.37 25.24 -10.22
C GLU A 600 -31.29 23.71 -10.33
N SER A 601 -30.29 23.22 -11.06
CA SER A 601 -30.03 21.80 -11.24
C SER A 601 -28.53 21.55 -11.44
N PHE A 602 -28.12 20.28 -11.37
CA PHE A 602 -26.78 19.92 -11.79
C PHE A 602 -26.56 20.27 -13.27
N LEU A 603 -27.60 20.31 -14.11
CA LEU A 603 -27.49 20.58 -15.55
C LEU A 603 -27.70 22.05 -15.96
N ASP A 604 -27.55 23.00 -15.02
CA ASP A 604 -27.80 24.43 -15.28
C ASP A 604 -26.68 25.09 -16.12
N HIS A 605 -26.72 24.86 -17.44
CA HIS A 605 -25.76 25.42 -18.38
C HIS A 605 -25.71 26.95 -18.36
N GLY A 606 -26.84 27.62 -18.09
CA GLY A 606 -26.89 29.08 -17.99
C GLY A 606 -26.01 29.58 -16.84
N PHE A 607 -26.16 28.97 -15.66
CA PHE A 607 -25.36 29.31 -14.49
C PHE A 607 -23.85 29.10 -14.72
N PHE A 608 -23.45 27.92 -15.24
CA PHE A 608 -22.03 27.57 -15.41
C PHE A 608 -21.36 28.22 -16.62
N SER A 609 -22.10 28.76 -17.58
CA SER A 609 -21.53 29.44 -18.76
C SER A 609 -21.44 30.95 -18.62
N SER A 610 -22.36 31.57 -17.87
CA SER A 610 -22.58 33.03 -17.91
C SER A 610 -22.17 33.75 -16.62
N ASN A 611 -21.83 33.02 -15.54
CA ASN A 611 -21.59 33.62 -14.23
C ASN A 611 -20.09 33.80 -13.94
N PRO A 612 -19.57 35.03 -13.75
CA PRO A 612 -18.17 35.26 -13.40
C PRO A 612 -17.82 34.91 -11.94
N ASP A 613 -18.81 34.70 -11.05
CA ASP A 613 -18.56 34.52 -9.61
C ASP A 613 -18.69 33.06 -9.13
N LEU A 614 -18.17 32.10 -9.91
CA LEU A 614 -18.09 30.69 -9.49
C LEU A 614 -17.17 30.52 -8.27
N LEU A 615 -16.13 31.35 -8.15
CA LEU A 615 -15.19 31.34 -7.02
C LEU A 615 -15.88 31.55 -5.66
N SER A 616 -16.90 32.42 -5.58
CA SER A 616 -17.62 32.64 -4.32
C SER A 616 -18.47 31.44 -3.89
N CYS A 617 -18.89 30.60 -4.83
CA CYS A 617 -19.60 29.36 -4.51
C CYS A 617 -18.69 28.39 -3.74
N GLY A 618 -17.45 28.22 -4.20
CA GLY A 618 -16.44 27.41 -3.52
C GLY A 618 -16.14 27.91 -2.10
N MET A 619 -15.95 29.23 -1.94
CA MET A 619 -15.74 29.86 -0.62
C MET A 619 -16.92 29.60 0.33
N ARG A 620 -18.15 29.80 -0.13
CA ARG A 620 -19.35 29.67 0.71
C ARG A 620 -19.58 28.23 1.16
N ARG A 621 -19.30 27.23 0.34
CA ARG A 621 -19.45 25.81 0.75
C ARG A 621 -18.33 25.27 1.61
N ALA A 622 -17.16 25.91 1.58
CA ALA A 622 -15.96 25.39 2.23
C ALA A 622 -16.14 25.06 3.73
N PRO A 623 -16.82 25.88 4.55
CA PRO A 623 -17.09 25.54 5.96
C PRO A 623 -17.92 24.26 6.11
N ALA A 624 -19.02 24.13 5.36
CA ALA A 624 -19.89 22.96 5.40
C ALA A 624 -19.15 21.70 4.94
N TYR A 625 -18.36 21.78 3.86
CA TYR A 625 -17.52 20.68 3.39
C TYR A 625 -16.50 20.25 4.46
N ARG A 626 -15.78 21.20 5.09
CA ARG A 626 -14.79 20.89 6.14
C ARG A 626 -15.45 20.20 7.34
N ALA A 627 -16.64 20.63 7.74
CA ALA A 627 -17.39 20.01 8.83
C ALA A 627 -17.86 18.59 8.46
N LEU A 628 -18.42 18.39 7.26
CA LEU A 628 -18.80 17.07 6.75
C LEU A 628 -17.59 16.13 6.63
N ARG A 629 -16.44 16.66 6.17
CA ARG A 629 -15.18 15.91 6.08
C ARG A 629 -14.71 15.46 7.45
N ALA A 630 -14.78 16.32 8.47
CA ALA A 630 -14.43 15.97 9.84
C ALA A 630 -15.33 14.84 10.38
N GLU A 631 -16.64 14.88 10.12
CA GLU A 631 -17.57 13.81 10.52
C GLU A 631 -17.34 12.49 9.75
N ALA A 632 -17.06 12.56 8.44
CA ALA A 632 -16.75 11.37 7.65
C ALA A 632 -15.44 10.71 8.13
N LEU A 633 -14.39 11.49 8.37
CA LEU A 633 -13.13 11.02 8.93
C LEU A 633 -13.36 10.42 10.32
N LYS A 634 -14.09 11.12 11.20
CA LYS A 634 -14.42 10.62 12.53
C LYS A 634 -15.12 9.27 12.45
N ALA A 635 -16.13 9.11 11.61
CA ALA A 635 -16.85 7.84 11.46
C ALA A 635 -15.93 6.73 10.89
N ALA A 636 -15.10 7.05 9.90
CA ALA A 636 -14.12 6.11 9.35
C ALA A 636 -13.11 5.64 10.41
N TRP A 637 -12.67 6.56 11.28
CA TRP A 637 -11.88 6.25 12.47
C TRP A 637 -12.68 5.38 13.44
N GLU A 638 -13.83 5.81 13.95
CA GLU A 638 -14.59 5.05 14.94
C GLU A 638 -14.90 3.60 14.53
N PHE A 639 -15.14 3.35 13.23
CA PHE A 639 -15.48 2.03 12.71
C PHE A 639 -14.32 1.21 12.13
N GLY A 640 -13.09 1.71 12.13
CA GLY A 640 -11.93 0.89 11.76
C GLY A 640 -11.87 0.49 10.29
N ILE A 641 -12.39 1.32 9.37
CA ILE A 641 -12.63 0.89 7.98
C ILE A 641 -11.35 0.49 7.22
N MET A 642 -10.17 0.96 7.66
CA MET A 642 -8.89 0.59 7.05
C MET A 642 -8.48 -0.87 7.30
N LEU A 643 -9.07 -1.51 8.32
CA LEU A 643 -8.62 -2.82 8.81
C LEU A 643 -9.48 -3.98 8.32
N GLN A 644 -10.73 -3.72 7.92
CA GLN A 644 -11.70 -4.75 7.54
C GLN A 644 -12.05 -4.64 6.06
N PRO A 645 -11.60 -5.57 5.20
CA PRO A 645 -11.97 -5.56 3.79
C PRO A 645 -13.48 -5.78 3.60
N SER A 646 -14.14 -4.83 2.95
CA SER A 646 -15.49 -4.92 2.40
C SER A 646 -15.61 -3.95 1.22
N ASN A 647 -16.61 -4.13 0.36
CA ASN A 647 -16.82 -3.22 -0.77
C ASN A 647 -17.07 -1.80 -0.25
N GLU A 648 -17.85 -1.65 0.82
CA GLU A 648 -18.18 -0.37 1.46
C GLU A 648 -16.94 0.30 2.05
N ASN A 649 -16.10 -0.46 2.77
CA ASN A 649 -14.89 0.08 3.37
C ASN A 649 -13.85 0.46 2.31
N ALA A 650 -13.71 -0.35 1.25
CA ALA A 650 -12.83 -0.05 0.13
C ALA A 650 -13.30 1.22 -0.62
N ALA A 651 -14.60 1.35 -0.91
CA ALA A 651 -15.17 2.55 -1.52
C ALA A 651 -15.02 3.79 -0.61
N SER A 652 -15.19 3.62 0.69
CA SER A 652 -15.00 4.70 1.67
C SER A 652 -13.55 5.17 1.69
N CYS A 653 -12.58 4.25 1.75
CA CYS A 653 -11.15 4.59 1.67
C CYS A 653 -10.81 5.29 0.35
N TYR A 654 -11.38 4.87 -0.77
CA TYR A 654 -11.21 5.55 -2.06
C TYR A 654 -11.70 7.01 -2.02
N LEU A 655 -12.94 7.24 -1.58
CA LEU A 655 -13.52 8.59 -1.50
C LEU A 655 -12.78 9.47 -0.48
N LEU A 656 -12.38 8.92 0.66
CA LEU A 656 -11.59 9.66 1.66
C LEU A 656 -10.26 10.09 1.07
N ASP A 657 -9.53 9.20 0.41
CA ASP A 657 -8.27 9.54 -0.23
C ASP A 657 -8.43 10.69 -1.23
N LEU A 658 -9.44 10.60 -2.10
CA LEU A 658 -9.76 11.66 -3.05
C LEU A 658 -10.00 13.03 -2.38
N MET A 659 -10.73 13.04 -1.26
CA MET A 659 -11.00 14.27 -0.50
C MET A 659 -9.75 14.81 0.22
N GLU A 660 -8.83 13.94 0.63
CA GLU A 660 -7.58 14.35 1.28
C GLU A 660 -6.55 14.89 0.29
N GLN A 661 -6.60 14.51 -0.99
CA GLN A 661 -5.65 15.01 -2.01
C GLN A 661 -5.67 16.54 -2.18
N GLY A 662 -6.77 17.22 -1.82
CA GLY A 662 -6.87 18.68 -1.88
C GLY A 662 -6.24 19.40 -0.68
N ASP A 663 -6.30 18.80 0.51
CA ASP A 663 -5.92 19.44 1.77
C ASP A 663 -4.59 18.90 2.35
N PHE A 664 -4.20 17.68 1.97
CA PHE A 664 -3.08 16.95 2.56
C PHE A 664 -1.87 16.96 1.63
N ALA A 665 -0.87 17.79 1.94
CA ALA A 665 0.42 17.82 1.25
C ALA A 665 1.39 16.71 1.72
N GLY A 666 0.93 15.75 2.51
CA GLY A 666 1.80 14.73 3.09
C GLY A 666 2.17 13.63 2.10
N LEU A 667 3.39 13.09 2.24
CA LEU A 667 3.92 12.00 1.42
C LEU A 667 3.20 10.65 1.66
N ASN A 668 2.41 10.53 2.73
CA ASN A 668 1.70 9.31 3.07
C ASN A 668 0.24 9.40 2.62
N ARG A 669 -0.23 8.42 1.85
CA ARG A 669 -1.63 8.25 1.42
C ARG A 669 -2.25 7.02 2.10
N PRO A 670 -2.59 7.12 3.40
CA PRO A 670 -3.03 5.96 4.20
C PRO A 670 -4.34 5.37 3.67
N TRP A 671 -5.28 6.20 3.24
CA TRP A 671 -6.53 5.76 2.65
C TRP A 671 -6.33 5.03 1.32
N ALA A 672 -5.48 5.54 0.41
CA ALA A 672 -5.12 4.81 -0.80
C ALA A 672 -4.43 3.46 -0.50
N ASN A 673 -3.53 3.41 0.48
CA ASN A 673 -2.91 2.15 0.92
C ASN A 673 -3.95 1.13 1.39
N ALA A 674 -4.91 1.55 2.23
CA ALA A 674 -5.98 0.69 2.71
C ALA A 674 -6.93 0.28 1.59
N TYR A 675 -7.25 1.19 0.66
CA TYR A 675 -8.06 0.92 -0.52
C TYR A 675 -7.45 -0.19 -1.38
N ILE A 676 -6.18 -0.08 -1.77
CA ILE A 676 -5.49 -1.12 -2.56
C ILE A 676 -5.39 -2.44 -1.78
N ALA A 677 -5.14 -2.38 -0.47
CA ALA A 677 -5.12 -3.57 0.38
C ALA A 677 -6.46 -4.30 0.41
N HIS A 678 -7.57 -3.56 0.51
CA HIS A 678 -8.92 -4.13 0.46
C HIS A 678 -9.22 -4.74 -0.88
N ILE A 679 -8.84 -4.09 -1.98
CA ILE A 679 -9.00 -4.66 -3.33
C ILE A 679 -8.28 -6.00 -3.44
N ARG A 680 -7.01 -6.09 -3.02
CA ARG A 680 -6.25 -7.35 -3.03
C ARG A 680 -6.96 -8.47 -2.27
N ALA A 681 -7.62 -8.14 -1.15
CA ALA A 681 -8.38 -9.11 -0.36
C ALA A 681 -9.73 -9.48 -0.98
N LEU A 682 -10.38 -8.56 -1.72
CA LEU A 682 -11.73 -8.73 -2.26
C LEU A 682 -11.75 -9.33 -3.67
N VAL A 683 -10.73 -9.09 -4.50
CA VAL A 683 -10.70 -9.60 -5.89
C VAL A 683 -10.86 -11.12 -6.00
N PRO A 684 -10.24 -11.96 -5.15
CA PRO A 684 -10.49 -13.40 -5.18
C PRO A 684 -11.97 -13.75 -4.99
N ILE A 685 -12.69 -12.99 -4.15
CA ILE A 685 -14.12 -13.17 -3.86
C ILE A 685 -14.97 -12.70 -5.05
N TRP A 686 -14.62 -11.58 -5.68
CA TRP A 686 -15.33 -11.10 -6.86
C TRP A 686 -15.23 -12.08 -8.03
N ARG A 687 -14.05 -12.68 -8.23
CA ARG A 687 -13.82 -13.66 -9.30
C ARG A 687 -14.62 -14.94 -9.11
N THR A 688 -14.80 -15.41 -7.87
CA THR A 688 -15.68 -16.55 -7.60
C THR A 688 -17.17 -16.19 -7.73
N SER A 689 -17.52 -14.92 -7.64
CA SER A 689 -18.90 -14.40 -7.68
C SER A 689 -19.33 -13.87 -9.05
N GLY A 690 -18.49 -13.98 -10.10
CA GLY A 690 -18.86 -13.62 -11.48
C GLY A 690 -18.29 -12.31 -12.02
N TYR A 691 -17.12 -11.85 -11.57
CA TYR A 691 -16.38 -10.69 -12.12
C TYR A 691 -16.35 -10.68 -13.67
N ILE A 692 -16.85 -9.61 -14.30
CA ILE A 692 -17.03 -9.52 -15.76
C ILE A 692 -15.94 -8.68 -16.46
N THR A 693 -15.81 -8.85 -17.77
CA THR A 693 -14.79 -8.15 -18.59
C THR A 693 -14.99 -6.64 -18.67
N SER A 694 -16.22 -6.14 -18.54
CA SER A 694 -16.52 -4.70 -18.46
C SER A 694 -15.97 -4.08 -17.17
N ASP A 695 -15.95 -4.84 -16.06
CA ASP A 695 -15.35 -4.37 -14.80
C ASP A 695 -13.86 -4.13 -15.00
N ALA A 696 -13.18 -5.03 -15.71
CA ALA A 696 -11.74 -4.92 -15.96
C ALA A 696 -11.35 -3.63 -16.72
N GLY A 697 -12.22 -3.09 -17.58
CA GLY A 697 -11.99 -1.82 -18.27
C GLY A 697 -12.07 -0.63 -17.32
N HIS A 698 -13.11 -0.56 -16.49
CA HIS A 698 -13.26 0.48 -15.46
C HIS A 698 -12.10 0.43 -14.47
N TRP A 699 -11.76 -0.76 -13.98
CA TRP A 699 -10.64 -0.97 -13.08
C TRP A 699 -9.31 -0.51 -13.68
N ALA A 700 -9.07 -0.72 -14.98
CA ALA A 700 -7.87 -0.21 -15.64
C ALA A 700 -7.78 1.33 -15.55
N GLY A 701 -8.91 2.03 -15.69
CA GLY A 701 -8.98 3.48 -15.51
C GLY A 701 -8.65 3.92 -14.08
N PHE A 702 -9.23 3.28 -13.07
CA PHE A 702 -8.98 3.65 -11.66
C PHE A 702 -7.57 3.29 -11.17
N LEU A 703 -7.03 2.14 -11.59
CA LEU A 703 -5.64 1.78 -11.31
C LEU A 703 -4.65 2.73 -11.99
N MET A 704 -4.95 3.13 -13.23
CA MET A 704 -4.21 4.18 -13.93
C MET A 704 -4.23 5.48 -13.14
N THR A 705 -5.39 5.96 -12.71
CA THR A 705 -5.51 7.19 -11.92
C THR A 705 -4.67 7.12 -10.65
N GLU A 706 -4.71 6.01 -9.91
CA GLU A 706 -3.88 5.82 -8.71
C GLU A 706 -2.37 5.86 -9.02
N ALA A 707 -1.94 5.20 -10.10
CA ALA A 707 -0.54 5.20 -10.50
C ALA A 707 -0.07 6.60 -10.93
N LEU A 708 -0.90 7.35 -11.65
CA LEU A 708 -0.61 8.73 -12.07
C LEU A 708 -0.55 9.68 -10.88
N ILE A 709 -1.43 9.52 -9.89
CA ILE A 709 -1.36 10.30 -8.65
C ILE A 709 0.00 10.07 -7.99
N SER A 710 0.42 8.80 -7.79
CA SER A 710 1.72 8.49 -7.20
C SER A 710 2.89 9.08 -8.00
N ALA A 711 2.86 8.98 -9.34
CA ALA A 711 3.89 9.56 -10.20
C ALA A 711 3.97 11.10 -10.09
N ARG A 712 2.81 11.78 -10.07
CA ARG A 712 2.70 13.23 -9.95
C ARG A 712 3.15 13.74 -8.58
N THR A 713 2.66 13.13 -7.51
CA THR A 713 2.97 13.54 -6.12
C THR A 713 4.32 13.04 -5.65
N ARG A 714 5.02 12.22 -6.47
CA ARG A 714 6.31 11.61 -6.14
C ARG A 714 6.22 10.74 -4.89
N THR A 715 5.05 10.16 -4.64
CA THR A 715 4.84 9.19 -3.56
C THR A 715 5.11 7.79 -4.07
N THR A 716 5.20 6.84 -3.15
CA THR A 716 5.35 5.43 -3.50
C THR A 716 4.28 4.97 -4.49
N MET A 717 4.70 4.19 -5.48
CA MET A 717 3.79 3.47 -6.37
C MET A 717 3.02 2.40 -5.60
N LEU A 718 1.69 2.54 -5.51
CA LEU A 718 0.84 1.62 -4.75
C LEU A 718 0.38 0.41 -5.56
N VAL A 719 0.27 0.59 -6.88
CA VAL A 719 -0.22 -0.41 -7.83
C VAL A 719 0.97 -1.20 -8.38
N THR A 720 0.98 -2.51 -8.13
CA THR A 720 1.98 -3.43 -8.68
C THR A 720 1.53 -3.98 -10.03
N LEU A 721 2.46 -4.56 -10.81
CA LEU A 721 2.09 -5.30 -12.02
C LEU A 721 1.13 -6.45 -11.70
N ASN A 722 1.34 -7.15 -10.58
CA ASN A 722 0.45 -8.23 -10.19
C ASN A 722 -0.98 -7.73 -9.88
N ASP A 723 -1.14 -6.54 -9.30
CA ASP A 723 -2.48 -5.96 -9.10
C ASP A 723 -3.17 -5.69 -10.44
N GLN A 724 -2.45 -5.12 -11.41
CA GLN A 724 -2.98 -4.88 -12.76
C GLN A 724 -3.40 -6.18 -13.43
N LEU A 725 -2.56 -7.21 -13.36
CA LEU A 725 -2.85 -8.51 -13.95
C LEU A 725 -4.03 -9.22 -13.25
N LEU A 726 -4.07 -9.15 -11.93
CA LEU A 726 -5.12 -9.74 -11.10
C LEU A 726 -6.48 -9.10 -11.33
N ILE A 727 -6.52 -7.78 -11.50
CA ILE A 727 -7.76 -7.01 -11.63
C ILE A 727 -8.15 -6.88 -13.10
N CYS A 728 -7.27 -6.32 -13.93
CA CYS A 728 -7.55 -6.04 -15.33
C CYS A 728 -7.44 -7.30 -16.21
N GLY A 729 -6.82 -8.38 -15.76
CA GLY A 729 -6.60 -9.60 -16.55
C GLY A 729 -5.25 -9.59 -17.27
N PRO A 730 -5.06 -10.45 -18.29
CA PRO A 730 -3.75 -10.70 -18.87
C PRO A 730 -3.16 -9.46 -19.54
N GLU A 731 -1.82 -9.44 -19.63
CA GLU A 731 -1.07 -8.39 -20.30
C GLU A 731 -1.56 -8.21 -21.75
N PRO A 732 -1.88 -6.97 -22.16
CA PRO A 732 -2.33 -6.69 -23.52
C PRO A 732 -1.17 -6.79 -24.53
N PRO A 733 -1.46 -6.73 -25.84
CA PRO A 733 -0.42 -6.59 -26.86
C PRO A 733 0.48 -5.39 -26.61
N SER A 734 1.71 -5.43 -27.15
CA SER A 734 2.66 -4.32 -27.04
C SER A 734 2.09 -3.02 -27.61
N LEU A 735 2.66 -1.89 -27.21
CA LEU A 735 2.19 -0.58 -27.65
C LEU A 735 2.31 -0.40 -29.18
N GLU A 736 3.34 -0.97 -29.80
CA GLU A 736 3.51 -0.99 -31.26
C GLU A 736 2.44 -1.83 -31.94
N SER A 737 2.09 -2.99 -31.36
CA SER A 737 1.01 -3.83 -31.86
C SER A 737 -0.35 -3.15 -31.71
N LEU A 738 -0.55 -2.39 -30.62
CA LEU A 738 -1.76 -1.62 -30.39
C LEU A 738 -1.88 -0.48 -31.41
N LEU A 739 -0.79 0.27 -31.65
CA LEU A 739 -0.74 1.31 -32.67
C LEU A 739 -1.09 0.74 -34.05
N ALA A 740 -0.41 -0.33 -34.47
CA ALA A 740 -0.69 -1.00 -35.73
C ALA A 740 -2.16 -1.49 -35.81
N SER A 741 -2.74 -1.96 -34.71
CA SER A 741 -4.14 -2.37 -34.67
C SER A 741 -5.11 -1.20 -34.86
N VAL A 742 -4.80 -0.03 -34.30
CA VAL A 742 -5.64 1.18 -34.43
C VAL A 742 -5.50 1.78 -35.83
N GLU A 743 -4.29 1.81 -36.39
CA GLU A 743 -4.00 2.30 -37.75
C GLU A 743 -4.68 1.46 -38.83
N ASN A 744 -4.61 0.12 -38.71
CA ASN A 744 -5.18 -0.80 -39.70
C ASN A 744 -6.71 -0.93 -39.58
N SER A 745 -7.32 -0.36 -38.53
CA SER A 745 -8.76 -0.45 -38.35
C SER A 745 -9.49 0.50 -39.30
N PRO A 746 -10.54 0.05 -40.02
CA PRO A 746 -11.26 0.88 -40.99
C PRO A 746 -11.74 2.19 -40.35
N GLN A 747 -11.68 3.30 -41.09
CA GLN A 747 -12.14 4.64 -40.66
C GLN A 747 -13.65 4.77 -40.41
N SER A 748 -14.37 3.65 -40.31
CA SER A 748 -15.79 3.66 -39.94
C SER A 748 -15.99 4.37 -38.59
N SER A 749 -17.11 5.07 -38.44
CA SER A 749 -17.58 5.70 -37.18
C SER A 749 -17.89 4.70 -36.06
N SER A 750 -17.51 3.43 -36.22
CA SER A 750 -17.69 2.40 -35.20
C SER A 750 -16.76 2.67 -34.00
N LEU A 751 -17.36 2.97 -32.86
CA LEU A 751 -16.68 3.12 -31.57
C LEU A 751 -16.14 1.78 -31.02
N SER A 752 -16.37 0.66 -31.70
CA SER A 752 -15.82 -0.64 -31.32
C SER A 752 -14.30 -0.61 -31.15
N VAL A 753 -13.60 0.14 -32.00
CA VAL A 753 -12.14 0.29 -31.97
C VAL A 753 -11.70 0.98 -30.69
N LEU A 754 -12.41 2.05 -30.30
CA LEU A 754 -12.17 2.77 -29.06
C LEU A 754 -12.32 1.80 -27.88
N TRP A 755 -13.43 1.07 -27.80
CA TRP A 755 -13.68 0.12 -26.71
C TRP A 755 -12.64 -0.99 -26.60
N THR A 756 -12.21 -1.56 -27.73
CA THR A 756 -11.20 -2.61 -27.73
C THR A 756 -9.80 -2.09 -27.39
N SER A 757 -9.51 -0.81 -27.66
CA SER A 757 -8.19 -0.21 -27.45
C SER A 757 -8.03 0.48 -26.10
N MET A 758 -9.12 0.95 -25.47
CA MET A 758 -9.05 1.69 -24.22
C MET A 758 -8.39 0.88 -23.10
N LYS A 759 -8.82 -0.35 -22.85
CA LYS A 759 -8.22 -1.17 -21.78
C LYS A 759 -6.71 -1.42 -22.01
N PRO A 760 -6.25 -1.89 -23.18
CA PRO A 760 -4.82 -1.98 -23.50
C PRO A 760 -4.06 -0.66 -23.28
N TYR A 761 -4.64 0.46 -23.72
CA TYR A 761 -4.04 1.78 -23.57
C TYR A 761 -3.85 2.14 -22.09
N LEU A 762 -4.91 2.04 -21.28
CA LEU A 762 -4.88 2.37 -19.84
C LEU A 762 -3.91 1.46 -19.06
N PHE A 763 -3.79 0.20 -19.47
CA PHE A 763 -2.79 -0.72 -18.92
C PHE A 763 -1.37 -0.19 -19.17
N HIS A 764 -1.05 0.19 -20.41
CA HIS A 764 0.27 0.76 -20.77
C HIS A 764 0.55 2.09 -20.07
N VAL A 765 -0.46 2.95 -19.87
CA VAL A 765 -0.30 4.17 -19.06
C VAL A 765 0.08 3.82 -17.62
N THR A 766 -0.59 2.84 -17.01
CA THR A 766 -0.29 2.40 -15.63
C THR A 766 1.12 1.81 -15.54
N ASP A 767 1.52 1.01 -16.53
CA ASP A 767 2.86 0.46 -16.63
C ASP A 767 3.93 1.55 -16.76
N LEU A 768 3.71 2.55 -17.61
CA LEU A 768 4.62 3.69 -17.76
C LEU A 768 4.66 4.56 -16.50
N ALA A 769 3.55 4.78 -15.80
CA ALA A 769 3.56 5.50 -14.52
C ALA A 769 4.45 4.78 -13.50
N ARG A 770 4.38 3.44 -13.47
CA ARG A 770 5.25 2.60 -12.67
C ARG A 770 6.72 2.69 -13.10
N GLN A 771 7.02 2.60 -14.40
CA GLN A 771 8.39 2.76 -14.91
C GLN A 771 8.97 4.13 -14.57
N LEU A 772 8.18 5.21 -14.70
CA LEU A 772 8.57 6.56 -14.31
C LEU A 772 8.93 6.62 -12.83
N SER A 773 8.07 6.11 -11.95
CA SER A 773 8.34 6.05 -10.52
C SER A 773 9.54 5.17 -10.19
N GLU A 774 9.69 4.02 -10.84
CA GLU A 774 10.70 3.04 -10.46
C GLU A 774 12.10 3.37 -10.98
N GLN A 775 12.23 3.98 -12.15
CA GLN A 775 13.50 4.12 -12.87
C GLN A 775 13.98 5.57 -12.99
N ILE A 776 13.08 6.56 -12.85
CA ILE A 776 13.38 7.97 -13.17
C ILE A 776 13.09 8.90 -11.99
N ALA A 777 11.86 8.89 -11.45
CA ALA A 777 11.36 9.93 -10.55
C ALA A 777 11.20 9.51 -9.08
N GLY A 778 11.16 8.22 -8.76
CA GLY A 778 10.97 7.77 -7.38
C GLY A 778 12.22 7.88 -6.52
N ASP A 779 12.05 7.72 -5.22
CA ASP A 779 13.10 7.94 -4.21
C ASP A 779 14.36 7.11 -4.46
N TYR A 780 14.20 5.83 -4.83
CA TYR A 780 15.34 4.99 -5.19
C TYR A 780 16.04 5.46 -6.46
N ALA A 781 15.30 5.84 -7.51
CA ALA A 781 15.91 6.37 -8.73
C ALA A 781 16.66 7.67 -8.45
N ARG A 782 16.21 8.49 -7.48
CA ARG A 782 16.80 9.79 -7.12
C ARG A 782 18.12 9.71 -6.40
N VAL A 783 18.33 8.68 -5.59
CA VAL A 783 19.63 8.48 -4.93
C VAL A 783 20.72 8.00 -5.89
N ASN A 784 20.34 7.57 -7.10
CA ASN A 784 21.25 7.07 -8.11
C ASN A 784 21.41 8.07 -9.27
N PRO A 785 22.53 8.00 -10.01
CA PRO A 785 22.67 8.72 -11.27
C PRO A 785 21.54 8.35 -12.24
N LEU A 786 20.99 9.35 -12.93
CA LEU A 786 19.92 9.15 -13.90
C LEU A 786 20.38 8.22 -15.04
N SER A 787 19.62 7.16 -15.29
CA SER A 787 19.86 6.23 -16.40
C SER A 787 19.36 6.85 -17.71
N GLU A 788 20.28 7.28 -18.56
CA GLU A 788 19.94 7.82 -19.89
C GLU A 788 19.16 6.81 -20.75
N GLY A 789 19.51 5.52 -20.69
CA GLY A 789 18.77 4.48 -21.41
C GLY A 789 17.32 4.37 -20.97
N ALA A 790 17.04 4.55 -19.67
CA ALA A 790 15.67 4.55 -19.15
C ALA A 790 14.89 5.78 -19.67
N VAL A 791 15.51 6.96 -19.69
CA VAL A 791 14.90 8.20 -20.20
C VAL A 791 14.58 8.09 -21.70
N ILE A 792 15.50 7.58 -22.51
CA ILE A 792 15.29 7.39 -23.96
C ILE A 792 14.17 6.37 -24.22
N LYS A 793 14.17 5.25 -23.50
CA LYS A 793 13.10 4.24 -23.62
C LYS A 793 11.74 4.83 -23.23
N PHE A 794 11.70 5.64 -22.17
CA PHE A 794 10.48 6.30 -21.71
C PHE A 794 9.96 7.30 -22.73
N LEU A 795 10.81 8.17 -23.28
CA LEU A 795 10.47 9.09 -24.37
C LEU A 795 9.89 8.35 -25.58
N SER A 796 10.55 7.28 -26.03
CA SER A 796 10.06 6.46 -27.15
C SER A 796 8.66 5.89 -26.87
N SER A 797 8.41 5.44 -25.64
CA SER A 797 7.12 4.88 -25.24
C SER A 797 6.04 5.97 -25.17
N LEU A 798 6.38 7.17 -24.68
CA LEU A 798 5.47 8.31 -24.69
C LEU A 798 5.12 8.74 -26.11
N SER A 799 6.08 8.75 -27.04
CA SER A 799 5.80 9.09 -28.46
C SER A 799 4.84 8.10 -29.09
N LEU A 800 5.04 6.79 -28.87
CA LEU A 800 4.09 5.77 -29.33
C LEU A 800 2.70 5.94 -28.69
N MET A 801 2.63 6.26 -27.40
CA MET A 801 1.36 6.51 -26.73
C MET A 801 0.65 7.75 -27.24
N HIS A 802 1.38 8.82 -27.58
CA HIS A 802 0.82 10.03 -28.18
C HIS A 802 0.24 9.74 -29.57
N SER A 803 0.91 8.93 -30.40
CA SER A 803 0.37 8.48 -31.69
C SER A 803 -0.94 7.70 -31.52
N VAL A 804 -0.99 6.75 -30.57
CA VAL A 804 -2.22 6.00 -30.27
C VAL A 804 -3.32 6.95 -29.79
N LEU A 805 -3.01 7.87 -28.86
CA LEU A 805 -3.96 8.84 -28.34
C LEU A 805 -4.55 9.71 -29.46
N SER A 806 -3.69 10.28 -30.31
CA SER A 806 -4.09 11.17 -31.40
C SER A 806 -5.09 10.48 -32.33
N LEU A 807 -4.79 9.23 -32.72
CA LEU A 807 -5.71 8.42 -33.52
C LEU A 807 -7.03 8.17 -32.79
N LEU A 808 -7.01 7.83 -31.50
CA LEU A 808 -8.25 7.61 -30.74
C LEU A 808 -9.10 8.89 -30.65
N LEU A 809 -8.48 10.06 -30.43
CA LEU A 809 -9.18 11.35 -30.38
C LEU A 809 -9.77 11.72 -31.73
N ASP A 810 -9.04 11.51 -32.83
CA ASP A 810 -9.55 11.77 -34.19
C ASP A 810 -10.78 10.91 -34.51
N ARG A 811 -10.81 9.66 -34.03
CA ARG A 811 -11.99 8.78 -34.16
C ARG A 811 -13.18 9.27 -33.36
N VAL A 812 -12.94 9.79 -32.15
CA VAL A 812 -13.99 10.36 -31.31
C VAL A 812 -14.56 11.64 -31.96
N ASP A 813 -13.71 12.52 -32.48
CA ASP A 813 -14.15 13.72 -33.19
C ASP A 813 -14.99 13.39 -34.43
N ALA A 814 -14.56 12.40 -35.22
CA ALA A 814 -15.32 11.93 -36.38
C ALA A 814 -16.69 11.35 -35.97
N ALA A 815 -16.75 10.59 -34.87
CA ALA A 815 -17.98 10.02 -34.34
C ALA A 815 -18.94 11.12 -33.84
N ILE A 816 -18.44 12.07 -33.06
CA ILE A 816 -19.21 13.22 -32.54
C ILE A 816 -19.80 14.04 -33.69
N THR A 817 -18.98 14.37 -34.70
CA THR A 817 -19.42 15.18 -35.84
C THR A 817 -20.53 14.48 -36.64
N SER A 818 -20.50 13.15 -36.70
CA SER A 818 -21.52 12.34 -37.38
C SER A 818 -22.85 12.19 -36.61
N ALA A 819 -22.89 12.51 -35.32
CA ALA A 819 -24.03 12.29 -34.42
C ALA A 819 -24.96 13.52 -34.27
N THR A 820 -24.87 14.48 -35.18
CA THR A 820 -25.56 15.78 -35.15
C THR A 820 -27.07 15.66 -35.32
N ASP A 821 -27.83 15.35 -34.26
CA ASP A 821 -29.23 15.82 -34.11
C ASP A 821 -29.93 15.65 -32.73
N ASN A 822 -29.26 15.37 -31.60
CA ASN A 822 -29.97 15.23 -30.31
C ASN A 822 -29.35 16.08 -29.18
N ASP A 823 -30.06 17.16 -28.81
CA ASP A 823 -29.94 17.92 -27.55
C ASP A 823 -30.36 17.07 -26.32
N SER A 824 -29.82 15.85 -26.21
CA SER A 824 -30.09 14.96 -25.09
C SER A 824 -29.30 15.38 -23.85
N PRO A 825 -29.92 15.52 -22.67
CA PRO A 825 -29.21 15.85 -21.44
C PRO A 825 -28.15 14.78 -21.09
N PHE A 826 -26.96 15.24 -20.71
CA PHE A 826 -25.81 14.40 -20.38
C PHE A 826 -26.01 13.72 -19.02
N ILE A 827 -26.53 12.50 -19.02
CA ILE A 827 -26.54 11.61 -17.85
C ILE A 827 -25.49 10.53 -18.13
N LEU A 828 -24.62 10.23 -17.16
CA LEU A 828 -23.70 9.08 -17.17
C LEU A 828 -24.50 7.77 -16.99
N GLU A 829 -25.49 7.53 -17.84
CA GLU A 829 -26.11 6.22 -18.02
C GLU A 829 -25.44 5.54 -19.21
N ASP A 830 -25.13 4.25 -19.07
CA ASP A 830 -24.42 3.40 -20.06
C ASP A 830 -25.09 3.31 -21.45
N THR A 831 -26.20 4.02 -21.67
CA THR A 831 -27.02 3.98 -22.88
C THR A 831 -26.67 5.07 -23.89
N ASN A 832 -26.03 6.19 -23.47
CA ASN A 832 -25.65 7.27 -24.39
C ASN A 832 -24.21 7.11 -24.89
N VAL A 833 -24.10 6.60 -26.11
CA VAL A 833 -22.82 6.29 -26.78
C VAL A 833 -21.90 7.52 -26.92
N ASP A 834 -22.45 8.73 -27.09
CA ASP A 834 -21.65 9.97 -27.20
C ASP A 834 -20.97 10.34 -25.87
N VAL A 835 -21.71 10.21 -24.76
CA VAL A 835 -21.24 10.49 -23.39
C VAL A 835 -20.04 9.61 -23.04
N VAL A 836 -20.16 8.31 -23.29
CA VAL A 836 -19.10 7.34 -22.98
C VAL A 836 -17.88 7.59 -23.87
N ALA A 837 -18.08 7.91 -25.15
CA ALA A 837 -16.97 8.17 -26.07
C ALA A 837 -16.12 9.38 -25.63
N ARG A 838 -16.80 10.47 -25.24
CA ARG A 838 -16.17 11.66 -24.67
C ARG A 838 -15.44 11.38 -23.36
N ALA A 839 -16.05 10.61 -22.46
CA ALA A 839 -15.43 10.22 -21.20
C ALA A 839 -14.16 9.38 -21.42
N CYS A 840 -14.17 8.45 -22.38
CA CYS A 840 -12.99 7.67 -22.73
C CYS A 840 -11.90 8.48 -23.42
N ALA A 841 -12.26 9.42 -24.31
CA ALA A 841 -11.32 10.37 -24.89
C ALA A 841 -10.60 11.18 -23.82
N TYR A 842 -11.36 11.75 -22.87
CA TYR A 842 -10.79 12.46 -21.73
C TYR A 842 -9.91 11.56 -20.88
N THR A 843 -10.35 10.33 -20.58
CA THR A 843 -9.57 9.39 -19.76
C THR A 843 -8.24 9.04 -20.45
N ALA A 844 -8.23 8.84 -21.77
CA ALA A 844 -7.01 8.57 -22.53
C ALA A 844 -6.05 9.77 -22.51
N ALA A 845 -6.56 10.98 -22.76
CA ALA A 845 -5.78 12.20 -22.72
C ALA A 845 -5.24 12.48 -21.30
N PHE A 846 -6.06 12.27 -20.27
CA PHE A 846 -5.65 12.35 -18.86
C PHE A 846 -4.53 11.35 -18.56
N GLY A 847 -4.59 10.15 -19.13
CA GLY A 847 -3.55 9.14 -19.02
C GLY A 847 -2.19 9.61 -19.54
N PHE A 848 -2.15 10.11 -20.77
CA PHE A 848 -0.93 10.64 -21.38
C PHE A 848 -0.40 11.88 -20.66
N THR A 849 -1.28 12.85 -20.40
CA THR A 849 -0.93 14.13 -19.77
C THR A 849 -0.47 13.95 -18.32
N GLY A 850 -0.98 12.94 -17.63
CA GLY A 850 -0.54 12.54 -16.30
C GLY A 850 0.88 11.97 -16.25
N LEU A 851 1.47 11.57 -17.37
CA LEU A 851 2.85 11.05 -17.43
C LEU A 851 3.86 12.11 -17.88
N VAL A 852 3.53 12.85 -18.93
CA VAL A 852 4.48 13.71 -19.62
C VAL A 852 4.94 14.89 -18.76
N LEU A 853 4.01 15.55 -18.04
CA LEU A 853 4.35 16.69 -17.19
C LEU A 853 5.19 16.28 -15.97
N PRO A 854 4.83 15.23 -15.19
CA PRO A 854 5.70 14.76 -14.11
C PRO A 854 7.08 14.30 -14.60
N PHE A 855 7.17 13.68 -15.77
CA PHE A 855 8.44 13.30 -16.37
C PHE A 855 9.32 14.50 -16.72
N TYR A 856 8.78 15.52 -17.39
CA TYR A 856 9.51 16.77 -17.68
C TYR A 856 9.99 17.46 -16.39
N ARG A 857 9.10 17.61 -15.39
CA ARG A 857 9.44 18.21 -14.10
C ARG A 857 10.50 17.44 -13.34
N GLU A 858 10.58 16.12 -13.51
CA GLU A 858 11.67 15.34 -12.93
C GLU A 858 12.99 15.62 -13.63
N LEU A 859 13.03 15.66 -14.96
CA LEU A 859 14.27 15.99 -15.68
C LEU A 859 14.77 17.40 -15.36
N GLU A 860 13.86 18.36 -15.22
CA GLU A 860 14.17 19.72 -14.76
C GLU A 860 14.75 19.71 -13.33
N TYR A 861 14.10 19.00 -12.40
CA TYR A 861 14.61 18.84 -11.04
C TYR A 861 16.02 18.22 -11.02
N ARG A 862 16.26 17.19 -11.85
CA ARG A 862 17.56 16.51 -11.96
C ARG A 862 18.65 17.41 -12.54
N GLU A 863 18.32 18.25 -13.52
CA GLU A 863 19.28 19.22 -14.08
C GLU A 863 19.71 20.24 -13.02
N ASN A 864 18.76 20.69 -12.19
CA ASN A 864 19.00 21.68 -11.14
C ASN A 864 19.64 21.09 -9.87
N SER A 865 19.71 19.75 -9.76
CA SER A 865 20.30 19.07 -8.61
C SER A 865 21.82 18.87 -8.76
N ASP A 866 22.57 19.02 -7.66
CA ASP A 866 24.04 18.87 -7.62
C ASP A 866 24.57 17.45 -7.95
N VAL A 867 23.67 16.50 -8.23
CA VAL A 867 24.01 15.10 -8.51
C VAL A 867 24.75 14.95 -9.84
N VAL A 868 24.57 15.87 -10.79
CA VAL A 868 25.25 15.82 -12.10
C VAL A 868 26.58 16.59 -12.07
N GLN A 869 27.67 15.88 -11.75
CA GLN A 869 29.01 16.48 -11.63
C GLN A 869 29.72 16.71 -12.97
N ASN A 870 29.39 15.96 -14.03
CA ASN A 870 30.07 16.03 -15.33
C ASN A 870 29.31 16.91 -16.33
N GLN A 871 30.01 17.89 -16.94
CA GLN A 871 29.45 18.79 -17.94
C GLN A 871 28.82 18.05 -19.14
N ARG A 872 29.47 16.99 -19.64
CA ARG A 872 28.93 16.20 -20.75
C ARG A 872 27.60 15.53 -20.39
N THR A 873 27.45 15.09 -19.14
CA THR A 873 26.21 14.48 -18.66
C THR A 873 25.11 15.54 -18.53
N ARG A 874 25.45 16.77 -18.10
CA ARG A 874 24.50 17.89 -18.08
C ARG A 874 24.02 18.25 -19.49
N ASP A 875 24.93 18.33 -20.45
CA ASP A 875 24.57 18.69 -21.83
C ASP A 875 23.64 17.63 -22.46
N ARG A 876 23.87 16.34 -22.19
CA ARG A 876 22.96 15.26 -22.61
C ARG A 876 21.61 15.33 -21.90
N LEU A 877 21.60 15.60 -20.59
CA LEU A 877 20.36 15.77 -19.83
C LEU A 877 19.53 16.96 -20.35
N ARG A 878 20.17 18.07 -20.71
CA ARG A 878 19.53 19.23 -21.35
C ARG A 878 18.83 18.87 -22.65
N LEU A 879 19.49 18.07 -23.50
CA LEU A 879 18.89 17.60 -24.74
C LEU A 879 17.64 16.74 -24.47
N LEU A 880 17.72 15.80 -23.53
CA LEU A 880 16.59 14.93 -23.16
C LEU A 880 15.46 15.74 -22.52
N ARG A 881 15.79 16.75 -21.70
CA ARG A 881 14.80 17.66 -21.12
C ARG A 881 14.12 18.49 -22.20
N ALA A 882 14.85 18.96 -23.22
CA ALA A 882 14.27 19.69 -24.34
C ALA A 882 13.28 18.82 -25.15
N GLN A 883 13.60 17.54 -25.36
CA GLN A 883 12.67 16.59 -25.99
C GLN A 883 11.42 16.35 -25.12
N ALA A 884 11.60 16.16 -23.81
CA ALA A 884 10.47 16.01 -22.88
C ALA A 884 9.61 17.28 -22.80
N HIS A 885 10.24 18.46 -22.90
CA HIS A 885 9.56 19.76 -22.95
C HIS A 885 8.67 19.87 -24.18
N GLU A 886 9.18 19.55 -25.37
CA GLU A 886 8.40 19.55 -26.61
C GLU A 886 7.17 18.63 -26.51
N MET A 887 7.35 17.42 -25.96
CA MET A 887 6.25 16.50 -25.68
C MET A 887 5.26 17.06 -24.65
N THR A 888 5.73 17.82 -23.66
CA THR A 888 4.86 18.44 -22.64
C THR A 888 4.02 19.56 -23.26
N VAL A 889 4.59 20.36 -24.16
CA VAL A 889 3.83 21.37 -24.94
C VAL A 889 2.75 20.71 -25.79
N GLN A 890 3.06 19.59 -26.45
CA GLN A 890 2.05 18.79 -27.17
C GLN A 890 0.99 18.24 -26.20
N GLY A 891 1.39 17.72 -25.04
CA GLY A 891 0.48 17.27 -23.99
C GLY A 891 -0.45 18.35 -23.48
N ALA A 892 -0.01 19.60 -23.37
CA ALA A 892 -0.88 20.73 -23.01
C ALA A 892 -2.00 20.91 -24.03
N ARG A 893 -1.69 20.79 -25.33
CA ARG A 893 -2.70 20.89 -26.41
C ARG A 893 -3.69 19.73 -26.37
N GLU A 894 -3.22 18.50 -26.13
CA GLU A 894 -4.11 17.34 -25.98
C GLU A 894 -5.01 17.48 -24.74
N LEU A 895 -4.49 18.04 -23.64
CA LEU A 895 -5.29 18.35 -22.47
C LEU A 895 -6.41 19.33 -22.82
N VAL A 896 -6.07 20.46 -23.45
CA VAL A 896 -7.05 21.49 -23.86
C VAL A 896 -8.08 20.90 -24.81
N ARG A 897 -7.65 20.14 -25.84
CA ARG A 897 -8.56 19.42 -26.74
C ARG A 897 -9.50 18.53 -25.95
N SER A 898 -8.98 17.79 -24.97
CA SER A 898 -9.78 16.85 -24.16
C SER A 898 -10.76 17.50 -23.19
N LEU A 899 -10.43 18.69 -22.65
CA LEU A 899 -11.32 19.43 -21.76
C LEU A 899 -12.61 19.87 -22.48
N ARG A 900 -12.57 20.04 -23.81
CA ARG A 900 -13.76 20.32 -24.63
C ARG A 900 -14.72 19.14 -24.74
N TYR A 901 -14.27 17.90 -24.48
CA TYR A 901 -15.14 16.73 -24.50
C TYR A 901 -15.98 16.60 -23.23
N LEU A 902 -15.56 17.23 -22.14
CA LEU A 902 -16.25 17.12 -20.86
C LEU A 902 -17.40 18.13 -20.76
N PRO A 903 -18.57 17.71 -20.24
CA PRO A 903 -19.60 18.67 -19.90
C PRO A 903 -19.21 19.44 -18.65
N LYS A 904 -19.53 20.74 -18.63
CA LYS A 904 -19.12 21.72 -17.62
C LYS A 904 -19.52 21.39 -16.16
N ILE A 905 -20.29 20.33 -15.92
CA ILE A 905 -20.91 20.01 -14.64
C ILE A 905 -20.23 18.83 -13.93
N HIS A 906 -19.48 18.00 -14.67
CA HIS A 906 -18.96 16.73 -14.14
C HIS A 906 -17.69 16.86 -13.30
N TYR A 907 -17.28 18.08 -12.96
CA TYR A 907 -16.05 18.27 -12.22
C TYR A 907 -16.26 18.18 -10.72
N THR A 908 -16.02 16.98 -10.23
CA THR A 908 -15.47 16.80 -8.90
C THR A 908 -14.04 17.34 -8.79
N PRO A 909 -13.63 17.83 -7.62
CA PRO A 909 -12.29 18.38 -7.35
C PRO A 909 -11.11 17.41 -7.53
N VAL A 910 -11.35 16.17 -7.94
CA VAL A 910 -10.37 15.08 -8.05
C VAL A 910 -9.23 15.39 -9.03
N HIS A 911 -9.48 16.19 -10.06
CA HIS A 911 -8.46 16.54 -11.06
C HIS A 911 -7.86 17.94 -10.88
N TRP A 912 -8.25 18.66 -9.83
CA TRP A 912 -7.79 20.03 -9.55
C TRP A 912 -6.26 20.14 -9.55
N ALA A 913 -5.57 19.24 -8.86
CA ALA A 913 -4.11 19.27 -8.78
C ALA A 913 -3.43 19.04 -10.15
N THR A 914 -4.06 18.27 -11.05
CA THR A 914 -3.54 18.10 -12.42
C THR A 914 -3.76 19.36 -13.24
N ILE A 915 -4.98 19.91 -13.23
CA ILE A 915 -5.31 21.11 -14.02
C ILE A 915 -4.49 22.31 -13.52
N SER A 916 -4.34 22.48 -12.22
CA SER A 916 -3.49 23.53 -11.62
C SER A 916 -2.02 23.38 -12.01
N ALA A 917 -1.50 22.15 -12.01
CA ALA A 917 -0.12 21.91 -12.42
C ALA A 917 0.12 22.24 -13.91
N TRP A 918 -0.83 21.90 -14.78
CA TRP A 918 -0.78 22.22 -16.20
C TRP A 918 -0.95 23.72 -16.47
N ALA A 919 -1.86 24.38 -15.74
CA ALA A 919 -2.02 25.82 -15.79
C ALA A 919 -0.73 26.55 -15.42
N GLU A 920 -0.07 26.15 -14.33
CA GLU A 920 1.21 26.71 -13.92
C GLU A 920 2.28 26.52 -15.00
N PHE A 921 2.36 25.32 -15.60
CA PHE A 921 3.27 25.07 -16.73
C PHE A 921 2.96 25.98 -17.93
N CYS A 922 1.71 26.09 -18.36
CA CYS A 922 1.34 26.90 -19.53
C CYS A 922 1.60 28.39 -19.31
N VAL A 923 1.42 28.89 -18.08
CA VAL A 923 1.79 30.27 -17.73
C VAL A 923 3.29 30.47 -17.81
N GLN A 924 4.10 29.55 -17.27
CA GLN A 924 5.56 29.63 -17.34
C GLN A 924 6.07 29.62 -18.79
N GLU A 925 5.43 28.85 -19.67
CA GLU A 925 5.70 28.87 -21.11
C GLU A 925 5.35 30.22 -21.74
N ALA A 926 4.22 30.81 -21.38
CA ALA A 926 3.81 32.13 -21.85
C ALA A 926 4.72 33.26 -21.35
N GLU A 927 5.27 33.13 -20.14
CA GLU A 927 6.20 34.10 -19.54
C GLU A 927 7.62 34.01 -20.12
N SER A 928 8.05 32.82 -20.54
CA SER A 928 9.39 32.58 -21.11
C SER A 928 9.47 32.75 -22.63
N GLY A 929 8.33 32.67 -23.33
CA GLY A 929 8.23 32.82 -24.79
C GLY A 929 8.16 34.26 -25.29
N THR A 930 8.31 34.43 -26.61
CA THR A 930 7.89 35.65 -27.33
C THR A 930 6.38 35.61 -27.60
N ALA A 931 5.78 36.73 -28.03
CA ALA A 931 4.34 36.97 -28.16
C ALA A 931 3.46 35.70 -28.34
N VAL A 932 2.52 35.51 -27.41
CA VAL A 932 1.60 34.35 -27.37
C VAL A 932 0.80 34.30 -28.68
N SER A 933 0.89 33.17 -29.39
CA SER A 933 0.12 32.97 -30.62
C SER A 933 -1.40 33.00 -30.34
N PRO A 934 -2.26 33.38 -31.30
CA PRO A 934 -3.71 33.39 -31.10
C PRO A 934 -4.28 32.01 -30.71
N GLU A 935 -3.68 30.92 -31.20
CA GLU A 935 -4.06 29.56 -30.82
C GLU A 935 -3.69 29.27 -29.36
N SER A 936 -2.47 29.62 -28.96
CA SER A 936 -2.02 29.51 -27.57
C SER A 936 -2.86 30.35 -26.61
N ALA A 937 -3.33 31.52 -27.03
CA ALA A 937 -4.23 32.35 -26.24
C ALA A 937 -5.58 31.66 -25.96
N ARG A 938 -6.15 30.97 -26.96
CA ARG A 938 -7.39 30.18 -26.80
C ARG A 938 -7.18 28.95 -25.91
N ASP A 939 -6.00 28.34 -25.99
CA ASP A 939 -5.63 27.22 -25.13
C ASP A 939 -5.53 27.68 -23.66
N LEU A 940 -4.87 28.81 -23.41
CA LEU A 940 -4.81 29.44 -22.08
C LEU A 940 -6.19 29.85 -21.56
N GLU A 941 -7.05 30.40 -22.42
CA GLU A 941 -8.43 30.76 -22.09
C GLU A 941 -9.24 29.52 -21.68
N THR A 942 -9.07 28.40 -22.39
CA THR A 942 -9.74 27.13 -22.04
C THR A 942 -9.31 26.67 -20.66
N ILE A 943 -8.01 26.67 -20.35
CA ILE A 943 -7.48 26.29 -19.03
C ILE A 943 -7.99 27.24 -17.94
N LEU A 944 -8.00 28.55 -18.20
CA LEU A 944 -8.52 29.56 -17.28
C LEU A 944 -10.00 29.33 -16.95
N ASN A 945 -10.82 29.05 -17.95
CA ASN A 945 -12.24 28.76 -17.76
C ASN A 945 -12.44 27.50 -16.91
N GLU A 946 -11.64 26.46 -17.13
CA GLU A 946 -11.68 25.24 -16.33
C GLU A 946 -11.24 25.48 -14.87
N LEU A 947 -10.22 26.31 -14.63
CA LEU A 947 -9.84 26.70 -13.27
C LEU A 947 -10.95 27.47 -12.55
N LYS A 948 -11.62 28.41 -13.24
CA LYS A 948 -12.76 29.14 -12.69
C LYS A 948 -13.92 28.22 -12.37
N LEU A 949 -14.18 27.26 -13.24
CA LEU A 949 -15.20 26.24 -13.05
C LEU A 949 -14.90 25.35 -11.84
N LEU A 950 -13.65 24.93 -11.65
CA LEU A 950 -13.24 24.21 -10.44
C LEU A 950 -13.39 25.04 -9.17
N GLY A 951 -13.29 26.36 -9.27
CA GLY A 951 -13.57 27.29 -8.18
C GLY A 951 -15.03 27.32 -7.72
N TYR A 952 -15.97 26.77 -8.50
CA TYR A 952 -17.30 26.44 -7.98
C TYR A 952 -17.22 25.41 -6.86
N SER A 953 -16.39 24.38 -7.05
CA SER A 953 -16.29 23.23 -6.16
C SER A 953 -15.33 23.44 -5.00
N LEU A 954 -14.27 24.21 -5.22
CA LEU A 954 -13.16 24.39 -4.30
C LEU A 954 -13.01 25.82 -3.83
N ASP A 955 -12.50 25.98 -2.61
CA ASP A 955 -12.11 27.25 -2.02
C ASP A 955 -10.78 27.76 -2.61
N VAL A 956 -10.73 27.92 -3.94
CA VAL A 956 -9.54 28.39 -4.66
C VAL A 956 -9.17 29.80 -4.20
N ALA A 957 -10.18 30.61 -3.88
CA ALA A 957 -10.03 32.00 -3.47
C ALA A 957 -9.30 32.17 -2.13
N SER A 958 -9.39 31.21 -1.20
CA SER A 958 -8.61 31.26 0.03
C SER A 958 -7.15 30.83 -0.14
N THR A 959 -6.81 30.17 -1.25
CA THR A 959 -5.42 29.79 -1.56
C THR A 959 -4.71 30.94 -2.28
N SER A 960 -3.66 31.48 -1.66
CA SER A 960 -2.85 32.57 -2.25
C SER A 960 -2.27 32.16 -3.61
N HIS A 961 -1.90 30.89 -3.78
CA HIS A 961 -1.37 30.35 -5.02
C HIS A 961 -2.43 30.24 -6.13
N GLY A 962 -3.63 29.70 -5.85
CA GLY A 962 -4.69 29.52 -6.84
C GLY A 962 -5.16 30.83 -7.44
N MET A 963 -5.39 31.85 -6.60
CA MET A 963 -5.76 33.19 -7.08
C MET A 963 -4.64 33.89 -7.85
N ALA A 964 -3.37 33.71 -7.44
CA ALA A 964 -2.24 34.26 -8.18
C ALA A 964 -2.13 33.63 -9.58
N LEU A 965 -2.36 32.33 -9.69
CA LEU A 965 -2.33 31.60 -10.96
C LEU A 965 -3.45 32.05 -11.91
N ILE A 966 -4.68 32.18 -11.42
CA ILE A 966 -5.81 32.71 -12.21
C ILE A 966 -5.49 34.11 -12.75
N LYS A 967 -4.99 35.02 -11.89
CA LYS A 967 -4.64 36.39 -12.29
C LYS A 967 -3.53 36.44 -13.34
N ARG A 968 -2.51 35.58 -13.22
CA ARG A 968 -1.43 35.47 -14.22
C ARG A 968 -1.98 35.01 -15.57
N LEU A 969 -2.83 33.97 -15.58
CA LEU A 969 -3.49 33.50 -16.80
C LEU A 969 -4.35 34.60 -17.45
N GLU A 970 -5.17 35.31 -16.66
CA GLU A 970 -5.99 36.42 -17.14
C GLU A 970 -5.14 37.51 -17.80
N ALA A 971 -4.00 37.87 -17.21
CA ALA A 971 -3.09 38.86 -17.78
C ALA A 971 -2.59 38.44 -19.18
N HIS A 972 -2.22 37.17 -19.37
CA HIS A 972 -1.76 36.66 -20.67
C HIS A 972 -2.87 36.52 -21.71
N VAL A 973 -4.07 36.08 -21.29
CA VAL A 973 -5.24 36.01 -22.18
C VAL A 973 -5.67 37.41 -22.61
N HIS A 974 -5.67 38.39 -21.71
CA HIS A 974 -5.99 39.78 -22.07
C HIS A 974 -4.93 40.43 -22.96
N ALA A 975 -3.63 40.24 -22.67
CA ALA A 975 -2.56 40.82 -23.46
C ALA A 975 -2.55 40.33 -24.92
N SER A 976 -3.05 39.12 -25.19
CA SER A 976 -3.15 38.54 -26.53
C SER A 976 -4.40 38.95 -27.31
N LEU A 977 -5.43 39.49 -26.65
CA LEU A 977 -6.65 40.00 -27.27
C LEU A 977 -6.58 41.48 -27.67
N VAL A 978 -5.58 42.23 -27.20
CA VAL A 978 -5.34 43.63 -27.62
C VAL A 978 -4.63 43.62 -28.97
N PRO A 979 -5.23 44.18 -30.05
CA PRO A 979 -4.57 44.27 -31.34
C PRO A 979 -3.27 45.08 -31.23
N PRO A 980 -2.17 44.64 -31.85
CA PRO A 980 -0.90 45.38 -31.83
C PRO A 980 -1.02 46.81 -32.41
N ASP A 981 -2.04 47.08 -33.22
CA ASP A 981 -2.31 48.38 -33.84
C ASP A 981 -2.88 49.44 -32.87
N ILE A 982 -3.25 49.07 -31.63
CA ILE A 982 -3.73 50.02 -30.60
C ILE A 982 -2.59 50.48 -29.67
N LEU A 983 -1.41 49.88 -29.79
CA LEU A 983 -0.20 50.28 -29.05
C LEU A 983 0.67 51.27 -29.83
N ASP A 984 0.07 52.09 -30.72
CA ASP A 984 0.73 53.31 -31.19
C ASP A 984 0.61 54.38 -30.09
N PRO A 985 1.72 54.83 -29.47
CA PRO A 985 1.69 55.85 -28.42
C PRO A 985 1.01 57.15 -28.86
N SER A 986 0.91 57.40 -30.18
CA SER A 986 0.25 58.57 -30.73
C SER A 986 -1.29 58.51 -30.66
N LEU A 987 -1.91 57.33 -30.71
CA LEU A 987 -3.37 57.16 -30.62
C LEU A 987 -3.88 57.09 -29.17
N LEU A 988 -3.04 56.62 -28.24
CA LEU A 988 -3.33 56.60 -26.81
C LEU A 988 -3.43 58.02 -26.19
N MET A 989 -2.77 59.01 -26.78
CA MET A 989 -2.87 60.43 -26.40
C MET A 989 -4.20 61.08 -26.82
N ASP A 990 -4.86 60.58 -27.86
CA ASP A 990 -6.12 61.15 -28.36
C ASP A 990 -7.37 60.57 -27.66
N MET A 991 -7.27 59.39 -27.03
CA MET A 991 -8.39 58.74 -26.34
C MET A 991 -8.56 59.12 -24.86
N PHE A 992 -7.56 59.74 -24.24
CA PHE A 992 -7.62 60.23 -22.86
C PHE A 992 -7.17 61.69 -22.79
N PRO A 993 -8.09 62.68 -22.72
CA PRO A 993 -7.71 64.05 -22.41
C PRO A 993 -7.31 64.09 -20.92
N LEU A 994 -6.03 63.85 -20.64
CA LEU A 994 -5.47 63.98 -19.31
C LEU A 994 -5.32 65.49 -19.00
N ASP A 995 -6.14 65.99 -18.07
CA ASP A 995 -5.87 67.26 -17.39
C ASP A 995 -4.47 67.20 -16.76
N GLY A 996 -3.64 68.20 -17.10
CA GLY A 996 -2.18 68.17 -17.00
C GLY A 996 -1.56 68.22 -15.60
N SER A 997 -1.95 67.33 -14.69
CA SER A 997 -1.42 67.31 -13.32
C SER A 997 -0.57 66.08 -12.94
N TRP A 998 -0.22 65.18 -13.86
CA TRP A 998 0.39 63.89 -13.51
C TRP A 998 1.77 63.58 -14.10
N ILE A 999 2.41 64.51 -14.83
CA ILE A 999 3.73 64.27 -15.42
C ILE A 999 4.81 65.07 -14.69
N HIS A 1000 5.63 64.39 -13.89
CA HIS A 1000 6.93 64.90 -13.45
C HIS A 1000 8.03 64.12 -14.18
N SER A 1001 8.83 64.80 -15.01
CA SER A 1001 10.03 64.22 -15.58
C SER A 1001 11.13 64.17 -14.51
N THR A 1002 11.69 63.00 -14.25
CA THR A 1002 13.02 62.89 -13.63
C THR A 1002 14.08 63.02 -14.71
N GLU A 1003 15.27 63.54 -14.34
CA GLU A 1003 16.36 63.90 -15.25
C GLU A 1003 16.92 62.74 -16.08
N ASP A 1004 16.53 61.50 -15.80
CA ASP A 1004 17.01 60.29 -16.49
C ASP A 1004 16.03 59.71 -17.53
N GLY A 1005 14.95 60.43 -17.88
CA GLY A 1005 14.14 60.10 -19.06
C GLY A 1005 13.29 58.82 -19.00
N GLN A 1006 13.06 58.25 -17.81
CA GLN A 1006 12.08 57.18 -17.64
C GLN A 1006 10.70 57.74 -17.25
N LEU A 1007 9.72 57.52 -18.13
CA LEU A 1007 8.31 57.75 -17.86
C LEU A 1007 7.78 56.63 -16.94
N LEU A 1008 7.49 56.96 -15.69
CA LEU A 1008 6.74 56.10 -14.78
C LEU A 1008 5.25 56.48 -14.86
N LEU A 1009 4.45 55.61 -15.47
CA LEU A 1009 2.99 55.62 -15.34
C LEU A 1009 2.63 54.96 -14.00
N LYS A 1010 1.77 55.62 -13.22
CA LYS A 1010 1.27 55.11 -11.94
C LYS A 1010 -0.05 54.40 -12.11
#